data_AF-A0A939YMH9-F1
#
_entry.id   AF-A0A939YMH9-F1
#
_cell.length_a   1.000
_cell.length_b   1.000
_cell.length_c   1.000
_cell.angle_alpha   90.00
_cell.angle_beta   90.00
_cell.angle_gamma   90.00
#
_symmetry.space_group_name_H-M   'P 1'
#
loop_
_entity.id
_entity.type
_entity.pdbx_description
1 polymer ?
#
loop_
_entity_poly.entity_id
_entity_poly.type
_entity_poly.pdbx_seq_one_letter_code
_entity_poly.pdbx_strand_id
1 'polypeptide(L)'
;MKKLKKLITLAACAAAANASVLSAGISFNAAADETYLIRDKWGYCKSANYVESEHFVIFYGNNDTTGEVNEAFLKRNLEDYEKLWHCYGEYLGMTDMNVDIYGKSSQKYKTNVYLTYTGLEQYAEGWAFMSSEDGYGIEIISPKAMLDDLTIAHEFGHVVTMQQKAWVDQDITGAWWESLANWFREMYLASDYYTGSVKTCWFEPYIRNMSLTLPHGRNYYEVWPFLMYLSYNPDNISGLGTTFVKRMISEAKADEYPFDTVARLTGTDAQTIFGNYAKRMATFDLGAKEAYREEFAKKLKEVPYYWNLFYTVPEDKGTDWLQSPQEEAPMQGGINIVPLEITGDTISVSLRGLSDDKNAGWQACIVIADSSGKTSYSELFGSGEKVSVPAGDAVSAYLTVSAMPRELYRVNAFHKEKDSSYKDGDERRRYPYEIKLSGAEVQQSGGYSKGRGHIHSNGGGWVADTAKVADSVYVGKDAMVLGSAVVSGNARIEDHAVVAGSAAVKDNAVISGHAVVDGGGWVYVNNGWVQTSAEISGNAVVTDSAVVTAGCKISGNAKVCQKAYVSEVVTVKDNAVIKGNSYLYGSGTYSGSVITDGDYSNDLTKNSGIGFGWLDDSGWHDISDGYGAYYDFSGSSVNWAKDRSSATNARQAGAEWGSERTSAKGVINFSGGDDCLILDDSLLMTDDIQISLAALWKGGAAGTELLHFGDSRAYLSFTPSNREGAAELILTDGTVTEKLTASAPLSKGEWNRVTIRMIDGKAALIINSDTVASSTVTLTPLDIMSASEEDNAVIGKGFSGAVDYVQVSYKETAEPDIKYSGKEEVTDTGLRGDVDANGRFEAADLVLMQRWLLGMPGTELKDWKAGDLYADGQLDTFDLCLMRKLIIS
;
A
#
# COMPACT_ATOMS: atom_id res chain seq x y z
N MET A 1 51.71 29.82 -22.01
CA MET A 1 52.76 30.68 -22.63
C MET A 1 53.28 30.02 -23.92
N LYS A 2 54.07 30.69 -24.76
CA LYS A 2 54.55 30.18 -26.08
C LYS A 2 56.02 29.70 -26.05
N LYS A 3 56.41 28.90 -27.07
CA LYS A 3 57.78 28.41 -27.45
C LYS A 3 58.25 27.14 -26.69
N LEU A 4 59.06 26.21 -27.24
CA LEU A 4 59.73 26.10 -28.57
C LEU A 4 59.96 24.61 -29.00
N LYS A 5 60.36 24.33 -30.27
CA LYS A 5 60.70 23.00 -30.83
C LYS A 5 62.22 22.71 -30.95
N LYS A 6 62.62 21.43 -30.82
CA LYS A 6 63.72 20.67 -31.51
C LYS A 6 63.45 19.15 -31.37
N LEU A 7 63.81 18.15 -32.21
CA LEU A 7 64.51 18.01 -33.52
C LEU A 7 65.98 17.47 -33.53
N ILE A 8 66.15 16.31 -34.20
CA ILE A 8 67.32 15.76 -34.97
C ILE A 8 68.49 15.13 -34.19
N THR A 9 69.20 14.03 -34.57
CA THR A 9 68.99 12.79 -35.43
C THR A 9 70.24 11.87 -35.24
N LEU A 10 70.25 10.64 -35.81
CA LEU A 10 71.33 9.64 -36.02
C LEU A 10 71.51 8.57 -34.92
N ALA A 11 71.98 7.34 -35.21
CA ALA A 11 72.52 6.79 -36.48
C ALA A 11 71.90 5.43 -36.86
N ALA A 12 72.19 4.92 -38.07
CA ALA A 12 71.72 3.64 -38.59
C ALA A 12 72.87 2.73 -39.05
N CYS A 13 72.63 1.43 -39.09
CA CYS A 13 73.40 0.44 -39.85
C CYS A 13 72.43 -0.46 -40.63
N ALA A 14 72.79 -0.81 -41.87
CA ALA A 14 71.93 -1.57 -42.77
C ALA A 14 72.68 -2.78 -43.36
N ALA A 15 71.97 -3.88 -43.55
CA ALA A 15 72.38 -4.99 -44.39
C ALA A 15 71.13 -5.49 -45.13
N ALA A 16 71.14 -5.43 -46.47
CA ALA A 16 70.02 -5.87 -47.29
C ALA A 16 70.35 -7.24 -47.92
N ALA A 17 69.36 -8.14 -47.93
CA ALA A 17 69.38 -9.38 -48.68
C ALA A 17 68.00 -9.60 -49.30
N ASN A 18 67.95 -9.87 -50.61
CA ASN A 18 66.69 -10.07 -51.33
C ASN A 18 66.14 -11.48 -51.09
N ALA A 19 64.86 -11.56 -50.73
CA ALA A 19 64.06 -12.77 -50.89
C ALA A 19 62.62 -12.38 -51.26
N SER A 20 62.25 -12.53 -52.53
CA SER A 20 60.88 -12.32 -53.01
C SER A 20 60.02 -13.53 -52.67
N VAL A 21 59.09 -13.37 -51.73
CA VAL A 21 58.03 -14.36 -51.43
C VAL A 21 56.69 -13.65 -51.49
N LEU A 22 55.65 -14.36 -51.95
CA LEU A 22 54.36 -13.79 -52.29
C LEU A 22 53.68 -13.13 -51.10
N SER A 23 52.99 -12.02 -51.35
CA SER A 23 51.89 -11.55 -50.51
C SER A 23 50.74 -12.56 -50.59
N ALA A 24 50.75 -13.56 -49.71
CA ALA A 24 49.58 -14.40 -49.48
C ALA A 24 48.47 -13.53 -48.88
N GLY A 25 47.52 -13.12 -49.71
CA GLY A 25 46.36 -12.38 -49.25
C GLY A 25 45.56 -13.24 -48.28
N ILE A 26 45.41 -12.79 -47.04
CA ILE A 26 44.38 -13.33 -46.15
C ILE A 26 43.06 -12.91 -46.77
N SER A 27 42.39 -13.86 -47.42
CA SER A 27 41.06 -13.66 -47.98
C SER A 27 40.09 -13.43 -46.83
N PHE A 28 39.75 -12.16 -46.59
CA PHE A 28 38.44 -11.84 -46.07
C PHE A 28 37.43 -12.48 -47.03
N ASN A 29 36.73 -13.51 -46.56
CA ASN A 29 35.43 -13.82 -47.13
C ASN A 29 34.58 -12.58 -46.85
N ALA A 30 34.29 -11.80 -47.89
CA ALA A 30 33.14 -10.92 -47.82
C ALA A 30 31.93 -11.82 -47.56
N ALA A 31 31.29 -11.66 -46.40
CA ALA A 31 29.89 -12.02 -46.30
C ALA A 31 29.16 -11.24 -47.40
N ALA A 32 28.22 -11.88 -48.09
CA ALA A 32 27.33 -11.12 -48.96
C ALA A 32 26.53 -10.15 -48.07
N ASP A 33 26.37 -8.89 -48.52
CA ASP A 33 25.57 -7.91 -47.80
C ASP A 33 24.20 -8.50 -47.50
N GLU A 34 23.84 -8.59 -46.21
CA GLU A 34 22.61 -9.25 -45.74
C GLU A 34 21.40 -8.41 -46.16
N THR A 35 20.94 -8.63 -47.39
CA THR A 35 19.96 -7.76 -48.04
C THR A 35 18.57 -7.98 -47.42
N TYR A 36 18.20 -7.10 -46.49
CA TYR A 36 16.85 -7.03 -45.94
C TYR A 36 15.83 -6.73 -47.04
N LEU A 37 14.86 -7.63 -47.23
CA LEU A 37 13.82 -7.47 -48.26
C LEU A 37 12.58 -6.77 -47.70
N ILE A 38 11.82 -6.09 -48.56
CA ILE A 38 10.46 -5.61 -48.23
C ILE A 38 9.51 -6.81 -48.17
N ARG A 39 8.71 -6.93 -47.10
CA ARG A 39 7.70 -7.98 -46.95
C ARG A 39 6.31 -7.47 -47.35
N ASP A 40 6.08 -7.27 -48.65
CA ASP A 40 4.80 -6.75 -49.16
C ASP A 40 3.68 -7.82 -49.12
N LYS A 41 3.07 -7.98 -47.95
CA LYS A 41 1.97 -8.93 -47.71
C LYS A 41 0.67 -8.55 -48.41
N TRP A 42 0.41 -7.26 -48.57
CA TRP A 42 -0.88 -6.71 -48.99
C TRP A 42 -0.90 -6.14 -50.42
N GLY A 43 0.24 -6.16 -51.11
CA GLY A 43 0.39 -5.62 -52.48
C GLY A 43 0.60 -4.10 -52.52
N TYR A 44 0.92 -3.48 -51.38
CA TYR A 44 1.07 -2.04 -51.21
C TYR A 44 2.23 -1.44 -52.00
N CYS A 45 3.23 -2.23 -52.42
CA CYS A 45 4.25 -1.77 -53.38
C CYS A 45 3.67 -1.52 -54.80
N LYS A 46 2.37 -1.77 -55.03
CA LYS A 46 1.65 -1.53 -56.29
C LYS A 46 0.35 -0.74 -56.14
N SER A 47 -0.31 -0.81 -54.98
CA SER A 47 -1.60 -0.16 -54.72
C SER A 47 -1.53 1.06 -53.80
N ALA A 48 -0.43 1.26 -53.08
CA ALA A 48 -0.21 2.34 -52.13
C ALA A 48 1.21 2.92 -52.31
N ASN A 49 1.67 3.70 -51.33
CA ASN A 49 2.99 4.30 -51.30
C ASN A 49 3.85 3.65 -50.22
N TYR A 50 5.17 3.73 -50.38
CA TYR A 50 6.12 3.34 -49.34
C TYR A 50 7.41 4.15 -49.41
N VAL A 51 8.16 4.15 -48.32
CA VAL A 51 9.56 4.57 -48.22
C VAL A 51 10.33 3.55 -47.39
N GLU A 52 11.64 3.44 -47.57
CA GLU A 52 12.47 2.44 -46.89
C GLU A 52 13.83 3.01 -46.47
N SER A 53 14.37 2.43 -45.40
CA SER A 53 15.74 2.63 -44.90
C SER A 53 16.53 1.31 -45.07
N GLU A 54 17.49 0.99 -44.19
CA GLU A 54 18.19 -0.30 -44.24
C GLU A 54 17.33 -1.41 -43.61
N HIS A 55 16.78 -1.15 -42.41
CA HIS A 55 16.05 -2.12 -41.59
C HIS A 55 14.52 -1.93 -41.58
N PHE A 56 13.99 -0.82 -42.12
CA PHE A 56 12.55 -0.47 -42.03
C PHE A 56 11.92 -0.13 -43.39
N VAL A 57 10.61 -0.32 -43.47
CA VAL A 57 9.76 0.14 -44.59
C VAL A 57 8.45 0.70 -44.04
N ILE A 58 8.18 1.98 -44.33
CA ILE A 58 6.94 2.66 -43.96
C ILE A 58 5.99 2.62 -45.15
N PHE A 59 4.85 1.95 -44.98
CA PHE A 59 3.74 1.94 -45.94
C PHE A 59 2.70 3.00 -45.58
N TYR A 60 2.16 3.68 -46.60
CA TYR A 60 1.10 4.68 -46.43
C TYR A 60 0.19 4.75 -47.66
N GLY A 61 -1.09 5.00 -47.44
CA GLY A 61 -2.10 5.04 -48.49
C GLY A 61 -2.06 6.32 -49.32
N ASN A 62 -3.09 6.48 -50.16
CA ASN A 62 -3.21 7.61 -51.11
C ASN A 62 -4.08 8.77 -50.59
N ASN A 63 -4.50 8.73 -49.32
CA ASN A 63 -5.45 9.69 -48.75
C ASN A 63 -5.15 9.92 -47.25
N ASP A 64 -4.08 10.70 -46.97
CA ASP A 64 -3.80 11.17 -45.62
C ASP A 64 -4.90 12.11 -45.11
N THR A 65 -5.60 11.67 -44.06
CA THR A 65 -6.62 12.47 -43.36
C THR A 65 -6.07 13.21 -42.15
N THR A 66 -4.80 12.98 -41.77
CA THR A 66 -4.12 13.70 -40.70
C THR A 66 -3.52 15.03 -41.19
N GLY A 67 -2.96 15.04 -42.40
CA GLY A 67 -2.26 16.18 -43.00
C GLY A 67 -0.76 16.23 -42.68
N GLU A 68 -0.24 15.27 -41.92
CA GLU A 68 1.16 15.25 -41.45
C GLU A 68 2.11 14.59 -42.46
N VAL A 69 1.63 13.67 -43.32
CA VAL A 69 2.50 12.78 -44.11
C VAL A 69 3.12 13.52 -45.31
N ASN A 70 4.43 13.76 -45.23
CA ASN A 70 5.23 14.43 -46.26
C ASN A 70 6.69 13.90 -46.27
N GLU A 71 7.49 14.30 -47.26
CA GLU A 71 8.88 13.83 -47.42
C GLU A 71 9.75 14.05 -46.17
N ALA A 72 9.64 15.20 -45.50
CA ALA A 72 10.43 15.50 -44.30
C ALA A 72 9.96 14.69 -43.08
N PHE A 73 8.66 14.49 -42.95
CA PHE A 73 8.07 13.59 -41.93
C PHE A 73 8.56 12.15 -42.13
N LEU A 74 8.40 11.61 -43.35
CA LEU A 74 8.79 10.24 -43.68
C LEU A 74 10.29 10.02 -43.49
N LYS A 75 11.11 10.99 -43.91
CA LYS A 75 12.55 10.96 -43.71
C LYS A 75 12.93 10.96 -42.23
N ARG A 76 12.37 11.87 -41.41
CA ARG A 76 12.67 11.95 -39.96
C ARG A 76 12.44 10.60 -39.29
N ASN A 77 11.26 10.03 -39.50
CA ASN A 77 10.87 8.77 -38.85
C ASN A 77 11.75 7.58 -39.25
N LEU A 78 12.18 7.49 -40.52
CA LEU A 78 13.18 6.49 -40.92
C LEU A 78 14.55 6.73 -40.25
N GLU A 79 15.01 7.99 -40.18
CA GLU A 79 16.26 8.34 -39.48
C GLU A 79 16.18 8.07 -37.96
N ASP A 80 14.98 8.14 -37.35
CA ASP A 80 14.77 7.84 -35.93
C ASP A 80 14.64 6.33 -35.65
N TYR A 81 13.95 5.55 -36.49
CA TYR A 81 13.90 4.09 -36.36
C TYR A 81 15.28 3.43 -36.50
N GLU A 82 16.14 3.91 -37.40
CA GLU A 82 17.51 3.36 -37.50
C GLU A 82 18.33 3.67 -36.23
N LYS A 83 18.17 4.83 -35.60
CA LYS A 83 18.79 5.11 -34.27
C LYS A 83 18.29 4.13 -33.21
N LEU A 84 16.99 3.82 -33.19
CA LEU A 84 16.40 2.85 -32.27
C LEU A 84 16.92 1.43 -32.53
N TRP A 85 17.07 1.04 -33.80
CA TRP A 85 17.64 -0.26 -34.18
C TRP A 85 19.09 -0.40 -33.74
N HIS A 86 19.94 0.60 -33.99
CA HIS A 86 21.32 0.61 -33.48
C HIS A 86 21.36 0.66 -31.95
N CYS A 87 20.51 1.45 -31.29
CA CYS A 87 20.43 1.49 -29.83
C CYS A 87 20.06 0.12 -29.22
N TYR A 88 19.04 -0.55 -29.76
CA TYR A 88 18.56 -1.81 -29.20
C TYR A 88 19.49 -2.98 -29.59
N GLY A 89 20.03 -2.98 -30.81
CA GLY A 89 20.98 -3.99 -31.29
C GLY A 89 22.39 -3.87 -30.69
N GLU A 90 22.98 -2.67 -30.68
CA GLU A 90 24.39 -2.46 -30.33
C GLU A 90 24.61 -2.14 -28.84
N TYR A 91 23.77 -1.26 -28.27
CA TYR A 91 23.91 -0.83 -26.87
C TYR A 91 23.19 -1.77 -25.89
N LEU A 92 21.99 -2.27 -26.23
CA LEU A 92 21.28 -3.28 -25.43
C LEU A 92 21.61 -4.73 -25.84
N GLY A 93 22.31 -4.92 -26.96
CA GLY A 93 22.81 -6.21 -27.41
C GLY A 93 21.73 -7.15 -27.99
N MET A 94 20.53 -6.65 -28.31
CA MET A 94 19.41 -7.45 -28.81
C MET A 94 19.79 -8.17 -30.11
N THR A 95 19.41 -9.43 -30.25
CA THR A 95 19.66 -10.22 -31.47
C THR A 95 18.34 -10.62 -32.10
N ASP A 96 18.41 -11.28 -33.27
CA ASP A 96 17.24 -11.89 -33.91
C ASP A 96 16.13 -10.87 -34.25
N MET A 97 16.51 -9.59 -34.33
CA MET A 97 15.71 -8.56 -34.98
C MET A 97 15.55 -8.90 -36.46
N ASN A 98 14.40 -8.54 -37.03
CA ASN A 98 14.09 -8.70 -38.46
C ASN A 98 14.03 -10.15 -39.00
N VAL A 99 13.95 -11.19 -38.14
CA VAL A 99 13.73 -12.60 -38.53
C VAL A 99 12.38 -13.16 -38.08
N ASP A 100 12.02 -14.35 -38.61
CA ASP A 100 10.85 -15.14 -38.19
C ASP A 100 11.14 -15.89 -36.89
N ILE A 101 10.43 -15.53 -35.81
CA ILE A 101 10.62 -16.15 -34.48
C ILE A 101 10.33 -17.65 -34.46
N TYR A 102 9.55 -18.16 -35.40
CA TYR A 102 9.21 -19.59 -35.50
C TYR A 102 10.20 -20.40 -36.37
N GLY A 103 11.17 -19.75 -37.03
CA GLY A 103 12.22 -20.42 -37.81
C GLY A 103 11.74 -21.18 -39.05
N LYS A 104 10.56 -20.85 -39.58
CA LYS A 104 10.03 -21.33 -40.86
C LYS A 104 10.74 -20.66 -42.04
N SER A 105 11.31 -19.47 -41.82
CA SER A 105 12.09 -18.67 -42.76
C SER A 105 13.44 -18.28 -42.17
N SER A 106 14.49 -18.35 -43.00
CA SER A 106 15.81 -17.74 -42.71
C SER A 106 16.04 -16.42 -43.46
N GLN A 107 15.03 -15.90 -44.18
CA GLN A 107 15.13 -14.61 -44.86
C GLN A 107 14.92 -13.48 -43.84
N LYS A 108 15.84 -12.52 -43.82
CA LYS A 108 15.67 -11.26 -43.10
C LYS A 108 14.76 -10.32 -43.89
N TYR A 109 13.79 -9.69 -43.23
CA TYR A 109 12.90 -8.70 -43.84
C TYR A 109 12.93 -7.40 -43.06
N LYS A 110 12.73 -6.28 -43.75
CA LYS A 110 12.56 -4.97 -43.12
C LYS A 110 11.33 -4.99 -42.20
N THR A 111 11.40 -4.27 -41.09
CA THR A 111 10.25 -4.07 -40.20
C THR A 111 9.22 -3.26 -40.96
N ASN A 112 8.02 -3.83 -41.18
CA ASN A 112 6.93 -3.11 -41.81
C ASN A 112 6.29 -2.19 -40.77
N VAL A 113 6.16 -0.91 -41.12
CA VAL A 113 5.45 0.11 -40.36
C VAL A 113 4.28 0.58 -41.23
N TYR A 114 3.05 0.46 -40.74
CA TYR A 114 1.84 0.81 -41.50
C TYR A 114 1.19 2.08 -40.94
N LEU A 115 1.09 3.14 -41.76
CA LEU A 115 0.50 4.41 -41.30
C LEU A 115 -1.03 4.39 -41.34
N THR A 116 -1.65 4.41 -40.16
CA THR A 116 -3.11 4.51 -40.03
C THR A 116 -3.61 5.88 -40.51
N TYR A 117 -4.91 6.02 -40.78
CA TYR A 117 -5.55 7.25 -41.28
C TYR A 117 -5.06 7.76 -42.65
N THR A 118 -4.19 7.01 -43.33
CA THR A 118 -3.66 7.34 -44.68
C THR A 118 -4.40 6.68 -45.84
N GLY A 119 -5.41 5.85 -45.57
CA GLY A 119 -6.15 5.10 -46.58
C GLY A 119 -5.50 3.77 -46.98
N LEU A 120 -4.74 3.12 -46.09
CA LEU A 120 -4.42 1.70 -46.19
C LEU A 120 -5.66 0.87 -45.82
N GLU A 121 -6.02 -0.11 -46.65
CA GLU A 121 -7.25 -0.91 -46.49
C GLU A 121 -7.22 -1.82 -45.25
N GLN A 122 -6.06 -2.38 -44.90
CA GLN A 122 -5.90 -3.33 -43.79
C GLN A 122 -5.74 -2.64 -42.42
N TYR A 123 -5.30 -1.38 -42.43
CA TYR A 123 -4.93 -0.60 -41.25
C TYR A 123 -5.47 0.84 -41.37
N ALA A 124 -6.79 0.97 -41.42
CA ALA A 124 -7.47 2.23 -41.69
C ALA A 124 -7.37 3.24 -40.51
N GLU A 125 -7.35 2.75 -39.27
CA GLU A 125 -7.40 3.55 -38.04
C GLU A 125 -6.60 2.88 -36.90
N GLY A 126 -6.40 3.61 -35.79
CA GLY A 126 -5.59 3.19 -34.64
C GLY A 126 -4.49 4.20 -34.28
N TRP A 127 -4.13 4.33 -33.00
CA TRP A 127 -3.17 5.34 -32.53
C TRP A 127 -1.71 4.91 -32.72
N ALA A 128 -1.31 3.86 -32.03
CA ALA A 128 0.00 3.19 -32.05
C ALA A 128 -0.21 1.80 -31.42
N PHE A 129 0.31 0.74 -32.05
CA PHE A 129 0.42 -0.61 -31.48
C PHE A 129 1.31 -1.52 -32.35
N MET A 130 1.92 -2.52 -31.70
CA MET A 130 2.63 -3.63 -32.36
C MET A 130 1.67 -4.76 -32.78
N SER A 131 2.00 -5.46 -33.86
CA SER A 131 1.35 -6.72 -34.25
C SER A 131 2.34 -7.68 -34.93
N SER A 132 1.88 -8.82 -35.44
CA SER A 132 2.75 -9.78 -36.13
C SER A 132 2.20 -10.31 -37.44
N GLU A 133 3.10 -10.57 -38.38
CA GLU A 133 2.80 -11.15 -39.68
C GLU A 133 3.83 -12.23 -40.00
N ASP A 134 3.36 -13.47 -40.18
CA ASP A 134 4.15 -14.60 -40.71
C ASP A 134 5.39 -14.97 -39.87
N GLY A 135 5.42 -14.54 -38.61
CA GLY A 135 6.51 -14.73 -37.66
C GLY A 135 7.39 -13.50 -37.40
N TYR A 136 7.15 -12.40 -38.12
CA TYR A 136 7.86 -11.13 -37.95
C TYR A 136 6.96 -10.12 -37.21
N GLY A 137 7.54 -9.36 -36.29
CA GLY A 137 6.87 -8.19 -35.71
C GLY A 137 6.69 -7.06 -36.73
N ILE A 138 5.63 -6.28 -36.56
CA ILE A 138 5.25 -5.10 -37.34
C ILE A 138 4.72 -4.00 -36.44
N GLU A 139 4.73 -2.77 -36.92
CA GLU A 139 4.20 -1.60 -36.21
C GLU A 139 3.03 -0.98 -36.99
N ILE A 140 1.98 -0.59 -36.29
CA ILE A 140 0.78 0.03 -36.85
C ILE A 140 0.54 1.33 -36.09
N ILE A 141 0.84 2.46 -36.73
CA ILE A 141 0.98 3.75 -36.04
C ILE A 141 0.37 4.89 -36.85
N SER A 142 -0.26 5.83 -36.15
CA SER A 142 -0.80 7.04 -36.77
C SER A 142 0.31 8.05 -37.04
N PRO A 143 0.22 8.85 -38.12
CA PRO A 143 1.17 9.92 -38.37
C PRO A 143 1.37 10.88 -37.19
N LYS A 144 0.34 11.05 -36.34
CA LYS A 144 0.39 11.92 -35.14
C LYS A 144 1.12 11.28 -33.96
N ALA A 145 0.96 9.97 -33.74
CA ALA A 145 1.76 9.23 -32.76
C ALA A 145 3.25 9.23 -33.16
N MET A 146 3.52 9.05 -34.44
CA MET A 146 4.87 9.05 -35.02
C MET A 146 5.65 10.38 -34.82
N LEU A 147 4.97 11.49 -34.56
CA LEU A 147 5.62 12.78 -34.26
C LEU A 147 6.28 12.82 -32.87
N ASP A 148 6.03 11.83 -32.00
CA ASP A 148 6.72 11.65 -30.74
C ASP A 148 7.80 10.56 -30.85
N ASP A 149 9.06 10.97 -30.72
CA ASP A 149 10.25 10.11 -30.68
C ASP A 149 10.15 8.99 -29.62
N LEU A 150 9.36 9.22 -28.55
CA LEU A 150 9.25 8.32 -27.42
C LEU A 150 8.12 7.29 -27.57
N THR A 151 7.13 7.57 -28.42
CA THR A 151 6.11 6.61 -28.83
C THR A 151 6.71 5.58 -29.78
N ILE A 152 7.44 5.99 -30.82
CA ILE A 152 8.14 5.03 -31.71
C ILE A 152 9.20 4.20 -30.97
N ALA A 153 9.85 4.75 -29.94
CA ALA A 153 10.76 3.99 -29.08
C ALA A 153 10.06 2.88 -28.29
N HIS A 154 8.86 3.16 -27.79
CA HIS A 154 8.01 2.20 -27.07
C HIS A 154 7.49 1.10 -28.01
N GLU A 155 6.86 1.46 -29.13
CA GLU A 155 6.28 0.50 -30.07
C GLU A 155 7.32 -0.44 -30.69
N PHE A 156 8.47 0.08 -31.11
CA PHE A 156 9.56 -0.76 -31.59
C PHE A 156 10.16 -1.64 -30.48
N GLY A 157 10.05 -1.21 -29.21
CA GLY A 157 10.36 -2.05 -28.04
C GLY A 157 9.47 -3.31 -27.96
N HIS A 158 8.19 -3.23 -28.30
CA HIS A 158 7.30 -4.40 -28.43
C HIS A 158 7.72 -5.31 -29.60
N VAL A 159 8.15 -4.75 -30.73
CA VAL A 159 8.63 -5.51 -31.89
C VAL A 159 9.89 -6.31 -31.53
N VAL A 160 10.85 -5.70 -30.85
CA VAL A 160 12.09 -6.35 -30.41
C VAL A 160 11.84 -7.35 -29.28
N THR A 161 10.89 -7.07 -28.38
CA THR A 161 10.39 -8.02 -27.35
C THR A 161 9.89 -9.31 -27.99
N MET A 162 8.98 -9.21 -28.97
CA MET A 162 8.49 -10.36 -29.73
C MET A 162 9.64 -11.14 -30.35
N GLN A 163 10.62 -10.43 -30.93
CA GLN A 163 11.78 -11.03 -31.60
C GLN A 163 12.73 -11.78 -30.64
N GLN A 164 12.81 -11.43 -29.35
CA GLN A 164 13.55 -12.23 -28.36
C GLN A 164 12.82 -13.53 -27.95
N LYS A 165 11.55 -13.69 -28.35
CA LYS A 165 10.75 -14.92 -28.38
C LYS A 165 10.36 -15.57 -27.04
N ALA A 166 11.22 -15.64 -26.02
CA ALA A 166 10.95 -16.52 -24.86
C ALA A 166 9.76 -16.05 -23.99
N TRP A 167 9.31 -14.80 -24.16
CA TRP A 167 8.13 -14.22 -23.51
C TRP A 167 6.87 -14.15 -24.40
N VAL A 168 6.92 -14.71 -25.62
CA VAL A 168 5.78 -14.83 -26.56
C VAL A 168 5.01 -16.11 -26.27
N ASP A 169 3.68 -16.09 -26.38
CA ASP A 169 2.79 -17.24 -26.14
C ASP A 169 2.92 -17.85 -24.71
N GLN A 170 3.03 -17.01 -23.67
CA GLN A 170 3.11 -17.41 -22.24
C GLN A 170 2.01 -16.73 -21.39
N ASP A 171 1.53 -17.39 -20.33
CA ASP A 171 0.38 -16.91 -19.53
C ASP A 171 0.74 -15.74 -18.58
N ILE A 172 1.98 -15.71 -18.09
CA ILE A 172 2.43 -14.78 -17.03
C ILE A 172 3.12 -13.53 -17.57
N THR A 173 3.85 -13.63 -18.68
CA THR A 173 4.76 -12.55 -19.13
C THR A 173 4.01 -11.36 -19.70
N GLY A 174 2.76 -11.53 -20.17
CA GLY A 174 2.00 -10.51 -20.90
C GLY A 174 1.94 -9.15 -20.20
N ALA A 175 1.72 -9.14 -18.88
CA ALA A 175 1.68 -7.91 -18.09
C ALA A 175 3.01 -7.13 -18.03
N TRP A 176 4.14 -7.78 -18.35
CA TRP A 176 5.45 -7.15 -18.37
C TRP A 176 5.80 -6.51 -19.72
N TRP A 177 5.06 -6.77 -20.80
CA TRP A 177 5.38 -6.24 -22.14
C TRP A 177 5.36 -4.71 -22.18
N GLU A 178 4.37 -4.08 -21.55
CA GLU A 178 4.27 -2.61 -21.45
C GLU A 178 5.46 -1.99 -20.71
N SER A 179 5.79 -2.53 -19.54
CA SER A 179 6.97 -2.09 -18.78
C SER A 179 8.29 -2.39 -19.49
N LEU A 180 8.35 -3.43 -20.31
CA LEU A 180 9.53 -3.74 -21.11
C LEU A 180 9.69 -2.76 -22.29
N ALA A 181 8.61 -2.41 -22.98
CA ALA A 181 8.60 -1.34 -23.98
C ALA A 181 8.95 0.03 -23.37
N ASN A 182 8.52 0.30 -22.14
CA ASN A 182 8.93 1.50 -21.40
C ASN A 182 10.38 1.46 -20.91
N TRP A 183 10.92 0.28 -20.56
CA TRP A 183 12.34 0.10 -20.31
C TRP A 183 13.18 0.34 -21.57
N PHE A 184 12.74 -0.14 -22.75
CA PHE A 184 13.36 0.17 -24.04
C PHE A 184 13.40 1.70 -24.29
N ARG A 185 12.26 2.39 -24.08
CA ARG A 185 12.16 3.86 -24.15
C ARG A 185 13.10 4.58 -23.18
N GLU A 186 13.18 4.14 -21.92
CA GLU A 186 14.02 4.78 -20.91
C GLU A 186 15.52 4.51 -21.14
N MET A 187 15.88 3.32 -21.63
CA MET A 187 17.25 3.02 -22.05
C MET A 187 17.67 3.81 -23.30
N TYR A 188 16.75 4.08 -24.23
CA TYR A 188 17.01 4.99 -25.35
C TYR A 188 17.26 6.43 -24.85
N LEU A 189 16.39 6.95 -23.97
CA LEU A 189 16.54 8.26 -23.32
C LEU A 189 17.89 8.43 -22.58
N ALA A 190 18.42 7.34 -22.02
CA ALA A 190 19.70 7.30 -21.31
C ALA A 190 20.93 7.01 -22.19
N SER A 191 20.75 6.84 -23.51
CA SER A 191 21.81 6.51 -24.47
C SER A 191 22.29 7.72 -25.28
N ASP A 192 23.52 7.63 -25.83
CA ASP A 192 24.07 8.63 -26.77
C ASP A 192 23.28 8.72 -28.11
N TYR A 193 22.34 7.79 -28.39
CA TYR A 193 21.50 7.85 -29.59
C TYR A 193 20.34 8.85 -29.45
N TYR A 194 19.85 9.13 -28.23
CA TYR A 194 18.79 10.12 -28.02
C TYR A 194 19.36 11.54 -27.92
N THR A 195 18.83 12.45 -28.74
CA THR A 195 19.34 13.82 -28.87
C THR A 195 18.33 14.90 -28.45
N GLY A 196 17.17 14.49 -27.92
CA GLY A 196 16.11 15.39 -27.48
C GLY A 196 16.25 15.89 -26.02
N SER A 197 15.24 16.67 -25.59
CA SER A 197 15.26 17.35 -24.30
C SER A 197 14.68 16.55 -23.12
N VAL A 198 13.91 15.49 -23.37
CA VAL A 198 13.31 14.65 -22.30
C VAL A 198 14.41 13.91 -21.53
N LYS A 199 14.19 13.61 -20.25
CA LYS A 199 15.20 13.03 -19.33
C LYS A 199 14.73 11.79 -18.57
N THR A 200 13.43 11.58 -18.50
CA THR A 200 12.78 10.35 -18.03
C THR A 200 11.36 10.31 -18.61
N CYS A 201 10.79 9.13 -18.84
CA CYS A 201 9.37 8.99 -19.15
C CYS A 201 8.46 8.99 -17.91
N TRP A 202 9.06 8.96 -16.70
CA TRP A 202 8.41 9.06 -15.39
C TRP A 202 7.49 7.88 -15.02
N PHE A 203 7.24 7.68 -13.72
CA PHE A 203 6.62 6.47 -13.17
C PHE A 203 5.76 6.70 -11.90
N GLU A 204 5.24 7.91 -11.69
CA GLU A 204 4.35 8.23 -10.56
C GLU A 204 3.17 7.25 -10.33
N PRO A 205 2.54 6.63 -11.36
CA PRO A 205 1.45 5.69 -11.10
C PRO A 205 1.95 4.45 -10.35
N TYR A 206 3.16 3.97 -10.63
CA TYR A 206 3.78 2.92 -9.82
C TYR A 206 4.15 3.41 -8.41
N ILE A 207 4.65 4.65 -8.25
CA ILE A 207 4.98 5.20 -6.92
C ILE A 207 3.73 5.25 -6.00
N ARG A 208 2.57 5.62 -6.53
CA ARG A 208 1.27 5.60 -5.81
C ARG A 208 0.73 4.21 -5.47
N ASN A 209 1.43 3.15 -5.90
CA ASN A 209 0.98 1.76 -5.84
C ASN A 209 2.06 0.81 -5.35
N MET A 210 3.15 1.32 -4.77
CA MET A 210 4.30 0.47 -4.40
C MET A 210 3.95 -0.63 -3.41
N SER A 211 2.93 -0.49 -2.56
CA SER A 211 2.44 -1.55 -1.66
C SER A 211 1.82 -2.76 -2.39
N LEU A 212 1.41 -2.59 -3.65
CA LEU A 212 0.81 -3.64 -4.47
C LEU A 212 1.89 -4.56 -5.08
N THR A 213 1.46 -5.68 -5.65
CA THR A 213 2.38 -6.68 -6.21
C THR A 213 3.09 -6.19 -7.49
N LEU A 214 4.23 -6.80 -7.85
CA LEU A 214 4.96 -6.48 -9.09
C LEU A 214 4.77 -7.59 -10.15
N PRO A 215 4.07 -7.34 -11.28
CA PRO A 215 3.31 -6.15 -11.66
C PRO A 215 1.87 -6.16 -11.10
N HIS A 216 1.28 -4.98 -10.86
CA HIS A 216 -0.11 -4.87 -10.41
C HIS A 216 -1.07 -4.44 -11.54
N GLY A 217 -2.27 -5.02 -11.56
CA GLY A 217 -3.29 -4.74 -12.57
C GLY A 217 -3.66 -3.26 -12.71
N ARG A 218 -3.76 -2.52 -11.58
CA ARG A 218 -4.12 -1.09 -11.59
C ARG A 218 -3.26 -0.24 -12.54
N ASN A 219 -1.95 -0.52 -12.64
CA ASN A 219 -1.10 -0.02 -13.71
C ASN A 219 0.24 -0.80 -13.79
N TYR A 220 0.37 -1.65 -14.79
CA TYR A 220 1.59 -2.42 -15.10
C TYR A 220 2.46 -1.73 -16.17
N TYR A 221 2.08 -0.52 -16.61
CA TYR A 221 2.82 0.26 -17.61
C TYR A 221 4.13 0.82 -17.03
N GLU A 222 4.13 1.35 -15.80
CA GLU A 222 5.31 2.03 -15.20
C GLU A 222 6.10 1.21 -14.15
N VAL A 223 5.99 -0.12 -14.13
CA VAL A 223 6.84 -0.97 -13.25
C VAL A 223 8.26 -1.21 -13.80
N TRP A 224 8.61 -0.54 -14.90
CA TRP A 224 9.93 -0.55 -15.53
C TRP A 224 11.14 -0.13 -14.65
N PRO A 225 11.02 0.62 -13.52
CA PRO A 225 12.18 0.94 -12.68
C PRO A 225 12.89 -0.30 -12.13
N PHE A 226 12.19 -1.43 -11.95
CA PHE A 226 12.82 -2.72 -11.62
C PHE A 226 13.76 -3.21 -12.73
N LEU A 227 13.33 -3.12 -14.00
CA LEU A 227 14.15 -3.46 -15.17
C LEU A 227 15.37 -2.53 -15.31
N MET A 228 15.22 -1.25 -14.95
CA MET A 228 16.32 -0.29 -14.88
C MET A 228 17.31 -0.64 -13.76
N TYR A 229 16.85 -1.06 -12.58
CA TYR A 229 17.73 -1.57 -11.52
C TYR A 229 18.53 -2.80 -11.97
N LEU A 230 17.87 -3.78 -12.62
CA LEU A 230 18.52 -4.96 -13.18
C LEU A 230 19.56 -4.63 -14.27
N SER A 231 19.35 -3.51 -15.00
CA SER A 231 20.23 -3.05 -16.08
C SER A 231 21.42 -2.22 -15.58
N TYR A 232 21.21 -1.36 -14.58
CA TYR A 232 22.24 -0.48 -14.03
C TYR A 232 23.07 -1.13 -12.91
N ASN A 233 22.52 -2.17 -12.26
CA ASN A 233 23.20 -2.98 -11.25
C ASN A 233 23.93 -2.16 -10.16
N PRO A 234 23.25 -1.21 -9.46
CA PRO A 234 23.90 -0.28 -8.53
C PRO A 234 24.47 -0.98 -7.27
N ASP A 235 24.10 -2.24 -7.03
CA ASP A 235 24.59 -3.11 -5.95
C ASP A 235 25.67 -4.12 -6.41
N ASN A 236 26.10 -4.08 -7.69
CA ASN A 236 27.17 -4.91 -8.27
C ASN A 236 26.95 -6.43 -8.16
N ILE A 237 25.69 -6.87 -8.22
CA ILE A 237 25.29 -8.28 -8.16
C ILE A 237 25.77 -9.02 -9.42
N SER A 238 26.33 -10.21 -9.25
CA SER A 238 26.88 -11.01 -10.35
C SER A 238 25.81 -11.37 -11.39
N GLY A 239 26.11 -11.11 -12.66
CA GLY A 239 25.24 -11.46 -13.80
C GLY A 239 24.24 -10.37 -14.22
N LEU A 240 23.96 -9.37 -13.37
CA LEU A 240 23.18 -8.18 -13.73
C LEU A 240 24.02 -7.16 -14.52
N GLY A 241 23.36 -6.29 -15.29
CA GLY A 241 23.98 -5.31 -16.19
C GLY A 241 23.12 -5.02 -17.42
N THR A 242 23.56 -4.12 -18.31
CA THR A 242 22.71 -3.57 -19.40
C THR A 242 22.13 -4.61 -20.35
N THR A 243 22.85 -5.72 -20.58
CA THR A 243 22.39 -6.84 -21.43
C THR A 243 21.57 -7.89 -20.67
N PHE A 244 21.36 -7.75 -19.36
CA PHE A 244 20.66 -8.76 -18.55
C PHE A 244 19.17 -8.85 -18.87
N VAL A 245 18.50 -7.73 -19.14
CA VAL A 245 17.07 -7.72 -19.52
C VAL A 245 16.86 -8.51 -20.81
N LYS A 246 17.77 -8.42 -21.79
CA LYS A 246 17.77 -9.31 -22.96
C LYS A 246 17.80 -10.78 -22.52
N ARG A 247 18.77 -11.17 -21.68
CA ARG A 247 18.90 -12.55 -21.20
C ARG A 247 17.63 -13.05 -20.52
N MET A 248 16.97 -12.20 -19.74
CA MET A 248 15.68 -12.51 -19.11
C MET A 248 14.59 -12.85 -20.15
N ILE A 249 14.51 -12.10 -21.26
CA ILE A 249 13.47 -12.26 -22.28
C ILE A 249 13.85 -13.21 -23.43
N SER A 250 15.11 -13.70 -23.48
CA SER A 250 15.59 -14.68 -24.47
C SER A 250 16.03 -16.04 -23.88
N GLU A 251 16.42 -16.10 -22.60
CA GLU A 251 16.84 -17.33 -21.90
C GLU A 251 15.79 -17.85 -20.91
N ALA A 252 14.62 -17.22 -20.78
CA ALA A 252 13.50 -17.74 -19.98
C ALA A 252 13.08 -19.15 -20.44
N LYS A 253 12.65 -20.00 -19.49
CA LYS A 253 11.96 -21.24 -19.86
C LYS A 253 10.48 -20.94 -20.17
N ALA A 254 9.82 -21.84 -20.89
CA ALA A 254 8.38 -21.77 -21.08
C ALA A 254 7.66 -21.66 -19.72
N ASP A 255 6.81 -20.65 -19.62
CA ASP A 255 5.99 -20.27 -18.47
C ASP A 255 6.78 -20.04 -17.16
N GLU A 256 8.06 -19.67 -17.24
CA GLU A 256 8.87 -19.33 -16.07
C GLU A 256 8.48 -17.95 -15.51
N TYR A 257 8.26 -17.85 -14.19
CA TYR A 257 7.95 -16.57 -13.55
C TYR A 257 9.17 -15.64 -13.64
N PRO A 258 9.04 -14.35 -14.00
CA PRO A 258 10.21 -13.49 -14.24
C PRO A 258 11.19 -13.41 -13.06
N PHE A 259 10.73 -13.45 -11.81
CA PHE A 259 11.62 -13.52 -10.65
C PHE A 259 12.42 -14.84 -10.57
N ASP A 260 11.84 -15.98 -10.97
CA ASP A 260 12.54 -17.27 -11.05
C ASP A 260 13.59 -17.25 -12.18
N THR A 261 13.24 -16.63 -13.32
CA THR A 261 14.20 -16.37 -14.41
C THR A 261 15.36 -15.50 -13.91
N VAL A 262 15.08 -14.40 -13.21
CA VAL A 262 16.12 -13.51 -12.67
C VAL A 262 17.02 -14.25 -11.67
N ALA A 263 16.44 -15.02 -10.75
CA ALA A 263 17.20 -15.78 -9.77
C ALA A 263 18.07 -16.88 -10.41
N ARG A 264 17.52 -17.59 -11.41
CA ARG A 264 18.26 -18.60 -12.18
C ARG A 264 19.40 -18.01 -13.01
N LEU A 265 19.24 -16.83 -13.60
CA LEU A 265 20.21 -16.22 -14.51
C LEU A 265 21.35 -15.46 -13.78
N THR A 266 21.16 -15.15 -12.50
CA THR A 266 22.16 -14.51 -11.61
C THR A 266 22.80 -15.49 -10.61
N GLY A 267 22.05 -16.52 -10.17
CA GLY A 267 22.43 -17.35 -9.03
C GLY A 267 22.19 -16.69 -7.66
N THR A 268 21.46 -15.57 -7.63
CA THR A 268 21.05 -14.85 -6.41
C THR A 268 19.56 -15.02 -6.20
N ASP A 269 19.09 -15.19 -4.96
CA ASP A 269 17.66 -15.35 -4.67
C ASP A 269 16.84 -14.08 -4.95
N ALA A 270 15.56 -14.25 -5.29
CA ALA A 270 14.68 -13.16 -5.68
C ALA A 270 14.41 -12.18 -4.53
N GLN A 271 14.41 -12.65 -3.28
CA GLN A 271 14.27 -11.86 -2.07
C GLN A 271 15.41 -10.84 -1.97
N THR A 272 16.67 -11.29 -2.10
CA THR A 272 17.86 -10.44 -2.11
C THR A 272 17.87 -9.48 -3.30
N ILE A 273 17.51 -9.95 -4.51
CA ILE A 273 17.40 -9.06 -5.69
C ILE A 273 16.40 -7.93 -5.43
N PHE A 274 15.21 -8.26 -4.90
CA PHE A 274 14.13 -7.31 -4.73
C PHE A 274 14.32 -6.36 -3.54
N GLY A 275 14.84 -6.85 -2.40
CA GLY A 275 15.19 -5.98 -1.27
C GLY A 275 16.26 -4.95 -1.62
N ASN A 276 17.24 -5.33 -2.45
CA ASN A 276 18.24 -4.40 -2.97
C ASN A 276 17.67 -3.41 -4.00
N TYR A 277 16.62 -3.76 -4.75
CA TYR A 277 15.85 -2.79 -5.53
C TYR A 277 15.04 -1.83 -4.65
N ALA A 278 14.29 -2.37 -3.68
CA ALA A 278 13.40 -1.62 -2.79
C ALA A 278 14.13 -0.49 -2.05
N LYS A 279 15.30 -0.78 -1.47
CA LYS A 279 16.11 0.25 -0.78
C LYS A 279 16.56 1.40 -1.71
N ARG A 280 16.74 1.16 -3.02
CA ARG A 280 17.11 2.21 -3.99
C ARG A 280 15.95 3.15 -4.29
N MET A 281 14.71 2.67 -4.25
CA MET A 281 13.50 3.47 -4.52
C MET A 281 13.34 4.64 -3.54
N ALA A 282 13.70 4.47 -2.25
CA ALA A 282 13.61 5.53 -1.23
C ALA A 282 14.38 6.83 -1.56
N THR A 283 15.37 6.77 -2.44
CA THR A 283 16.10 7.96 -2.93
C THR A 283 16.28 7.95 -4.45
N PHE A 284 15.51 7.11 -5.17
CA PHE A 284 15.62 6.85 -6.61
C PHE A 284 17.06 6.62 -7.12
N ASP A 285 17.94 5.99 -6.34
CA ASP A 285 19.37 5.84 -6.63
C ASP A 285 19.67 4.69 -7.62
N LEU A 286 19.04 4.74 -8.79
CA LEU A 286 19.16 3.78 -9.89
C LEU A 286 18.90 4.49 -11.23
N GLY A 287 19.40 3.96 -12.35
CA GLY A 287 19.10 4.52 -13.69
C GLY A 287 19.48 6.00 -13.84
N ALA A 288 18.61 6.76 -14.51
CA ALA A 288 18.73 8.22 -14.70
C ALA A 288 18.31 9.01 -13.43
N LYS A 289 18.90 8.66 -12.28
CA LYS A 289 18.48 9.11 -10.95
C LYS A 289 18.37 10.62 -10.77
N GLU A 290 19.23 11.41 -11.40
CA GLU A 290 19.15 12.88 -11.35
C GLU A 290 17.83 13.38 -11.94
N ALA A 291 17.37 12.79 -13.06
CA ALA A 291 16.09 13.12 -13.68
C ALA A 291 14.90 12.63 -12.84
N TYR A 292 15.00 11.44 -12.23
CA TYR A 292 13.95 10.90 -11.36
C TYR A 292 13.78 11.79 -10.11
N ARG A 293 14.88 12.24 -9.52
CA ARG A 293 14.90 13.15 -8.37
C ARG A 293 14.36 14.54 -8.72
N GLU A 294 14.70 15.07 -9.89
CA GLU A 294 14.18 16.36 -10.37
C GLU A 294 12.66 16.29 -10.61
N GLU A 295 12.17 15.29 -11.35
CA GLU A 295 10.73 15.14 -11.62
C GLU A 295 9.93 14.79 -10.35
N PHE A 296 10.48 13.97 -9.44
CA PHE A 296 9.86 13.73 -8.12
C PHE A 296 9.72 15.02 -7.31
N ALA A 297 10.80 15.80 -7.15
CA ALA A 297 10.78 17.05 -6.40
C ALA A 297 9.85 18.11 -7.04
N LYS A 298 9.77 18.11 -8.38
CA LYS A 298 8.79 18.90 -9.14
C LYS A 298 7.36 18.43 -8.85
N LYS A 299 7.07 17.13 -8.94
CA LYS A 299 5.73 16.57 -8.72
C LYS A 299 5.23 16.75 -7.30
N LEU A 300 6.07 16.52 -6.29
CA LEU A 300 5.72 16.74 -4.89
C LEU A 300 5.46 18.22 -4.57
N LYS A 301 6.05 19.15 -5.33
CA LYS A 301 5.81 20.60 -5.23
C LYS A 301 4.59 21.07 -6.03
N GLU A 302 4.30 20.43 -7.16
CA GLU A 302 3.10 20.69 -7.97
C GLU A 302 1.83 20.11 -7.32
N VAL A 303 1.97 18.97 -6.64
CA VAL A 303 0.88 18.17 -6.08
C VAL A 303 1.26 17.66 -4.67
N PRO A 304 1.13 18.50 -3.63
CA PRO A 304 1.65 18.19 -2.29
C PRO A 304 1.08 16.93 -1.64
N TYR A 305 -0.20 16.61 -1.89
CA TYR A 305 -0.87 15.41 -1.37
C TYR A 305 -0.29 14.09 -1.92
N TYR A 306 0.60 14.12 -2.92
CA TYR A 306 1.36 12.94 -3.32
C TYR A 306 2.25 12.41 -2.19
N TRP A 307 2.66 13.22 -1.21
CA TRP A 307 3.38 12.71 -0.03
C TRP A 307 2.59 11.59 0.66
N ASN A 308 1.29 11.83 0.89
CA ASN A 308 0.36 10.89 1.50
C ASN A 308 0.05 9.66 0.63
N LEU A 309 0.32 9.71 -0.68
CA LEU A 309 0.12 8.59 -1.61
C LEU A 309 1.42 7.79 -1.90
N PHE A 310 2.58 8.35 -1.58
CA PHE A 310 3.90 7.74 -1.85
C PHE A 310 4.52 7.07 -0.62
N TYR A 311 4.19 7.56 0.57
CA TYR A 311 4.78 7.15 1.83
C TYR A 311 3.75 6.49 2.76
N THR A 312 4.25 5.54 3.54
CA THR A 312 3.47 4.81 4.55
C THR A 312 3.80 5.39 5.92
N VAL A 313 2.78 5.62 6.75
CA VAL A 313 2.93 6.09 8.13
C VAL A 313 2.50 4.94 9.06
N PRO A 314 3.43 4.24 9.72
CA PRO A 314 3.09 3.21 10.69
C PRO A 314 2.37 3.78 11.92
N GLU A 315 1.32 3.07 12.34
CA GLU A 315 0.38 3.45 13.39
C GLU A 315 0.85 2.93 14.75
N ASP A 316 0.70 3.71 15.82
CA ASP A 316 0.67 3.13 17.16
C ASP A 316 -0.74 2.57 17.43
N LYS A 317 -0.84 1.43 18.11
CA LYS A 317 -2.09 0.77 18.51
C LYS A 317 -2.03 0.33 19.97
N GLY A 318 -1.48 1.19 20.83
CA GLY A 318 -1.34 0.94 22.26
C GLY A 318 -0.30 -0.15 22.58
N THR A 319 0.69 -0.33 21.71
CA THR A 319 1.79 -1.28 21.92
C THR A 319 3.12 -0.64 21.59
N ASP A 320 4.17 -1.11 22.23
CA ASP A 320 5.56 -0.62 22.18
C ASP A 320 6.25 -0.77 20.78
N TRP A 321 5.46 -0.92 19.71
CA TRP A 321 5.78 -1.21 18.30
C TRP A 321 4.75 -0.53 17.39
N LEU A 322 5.22 0.15 16.34
CA LEU A 322 4.36 0.77 15.31
C LEU A 322 4.02 -0.26 14.23
N GLN A 323 2.74 -0.35 13.84
CA GLN A 323 2.21 -1.31 12.86
C GLN A 323 2.07 -0.68 11.47
N SER A 324 2.32 -1.44 10.40
CA SER A 324 1.85 -1.05 9.06
C SER A 324 0.31 -1.03 9.01
N PRO A 325 -0.34 -0.01 8.40
CA PRO A 325 -1.77 -0.10 8.07
C PRO A 325 -2.06 -1.37 7.25
N GLN A 326 -3.19 -2.03 7.47
CA GLN A 326 -3.45 -3.36 6.90
C GLN A 326 -3.58 -3.35 5.37
N GLU A 327 -4.09 -2.26 4.83
CA GLU A 327 -4.28 -1.99 3.41
C GLU A 327 -3.00 -1.48 2.72
N GLU A 328 -2.12 -0.78 3.46
CA GLU A 328 -0.79 -0.41 2.96
C GLU A 328 0.22 -1.55 3.04
N ALA A 329 -0.05 -2.58 3.87
CA ALA A 329 0.84 -3.71 4.03
C ALA A 329 1.20 -4.36 2.67
N PRO A 330 2.49 -4.65 2.42
CA PRO A 330 2.97 -4.95 1.09
C PRO A 330 2.53 -6.34 0.64
N MET A 331 2.09 -6.45 -0.61
CA MET A 331 1.95 -7.73 -1.32
C MET A 331 3.33 -8.29 -1.71
N GLN A 332 3.39 -9.49 -2.29
CA GLN A 332 4.63 -10.01 -2.91
C GLN A 332 5.16 -9.03 -3.98
N GLY A 333 6.39 -8.55 -3.84
CA GLY A 333 6.97 -7.53 -4.72
C GLY A 333 6.46 -6.12 -4.44
N GLY A 334 5.76 -5.91 -3.31
CA GLY A 334 5.38 -4.60 -2.79
C GLY A 334 6.44 -4.02 -1.86
N ILE A 335 6.45 -2.69 -1.73
CA ILE A 335 7.39 -1.86 -0.97
C ILE A 335 6.59 -0.78 -0.23
N ASN A 336 6.73 -0.69 1.09
CA ASN A 336 6.47 0.56 1.82
C ASN A 336 7.78 1.34 1.96
N ILE A 337 7.64 2.66 1.99
CA ILE A 337 8.72 3.59 2.31
C ILE A 337 8.21 4.48 3.45
N VAL A 338 8.88 4.40 4.59
CA VAL A 338 8.57 5.16 5.81
C VAL A 338 9.67 6.21 5.99
N PRO A 339 9.40 7.51 5.78
CA PRO A 339 10.36 8.57 6.05
C PRO A 339 10.57 8.74 7.55
N LEU A 340 11.81 9.05 7.94
CA LEU A 340 12.24 9.10 9.33
C LEU A 340 12.90 10.43 9.68
N GLU A 341 12.42 11.07 10.73
CA GLU A 341 13.07 12.20 11.38
C GLU A 341 14.22 11.68 12.26
N ILE A 342 15.42 12.24 12.11
CA ILE A 342 16.63 11.75 12.78
C ILE A 342 16.74 12.41 14.17
N THR A 343 16.60 11.62 15.24
CA THR A 343 16.56 12.12 16.63
C THR A 343 17.79 11.75 17.47
N GLY A 344 18.74 10.97 16.95
CA GLY A 344 20.00 10.66 17.62
C GLY A 344 21.10 10.11 16.72
N ASP A 345 22.31 9.97 17.29
CA ASP A 345 23.55 9.61 16.57
C ASP A 345 23.53 8.21 15.89
N THR A 346 22.55 7.36 16.19
CA THR A 346 22.43 6.00 15.67
C THR A 346 20.97 5.61 15.54
N ILE A 347 20.55 5.31 14.32
CA ILE A 347 19.19 4.85 13.99
C ILE A 347 19.15 3.33 14.17
N SER A 348 18.22 2.85 14.99
CA SER A 348 17.93 1.44 15.22
C SER A 348 16.54 1.08 14.72
N VAL A 349 16.39 -0.08 14.06
CA VAL A 349 15.10 -0.65 13.70
C VAL A 349 15.07 -2.13 14.08
N SER A 350 14.10 -2.53 14.90
CA SER A 350 13.67 -3.93 15.03
C SER A 350 12.45 -4.16 14.13
N LEU A 351 12.34 -5.32 13.47
CA LEU A 351 11.20 -5.69 12.64
C LEU A 351 10.56 -7.00 13.14
N ARG A 352 9.23 -7.08 13.19
CA ARG A 352 8.47 -8.34 13.34
C ARG A 352 7.32 -8.40 12.33
N GLY A 353 7.14 -9.54 11.68
CA GLY A 353 6.07 -9.76 10.72
C GLY A 353 4.79 -10.29 11.36
N LEU A 354 3.64 -9.82 10.90
CA LEU A 354 2.30 -10.20 11.39
C LEU A 354 1.55 -11.00 10.32
N SER A 355 1.88 -12.28 10.19
CA SER A 355 1.20 -13.18 9.25
C SER A 355 1.09 -14.61 9.76
N ASP A 356 -0.07 -15.22 9.50
CA ASP A 356 -0.35 -16.63 9.76
C ASP A 356 0.29 -17.55 8.69
N ASP A 357 0.74 -16.95 7.58
CA ASP A 357 1.38 -17.64 6.47
C ASP A 357 2.84 -17.99 6.81
N LYS A 358 3.13 -19.29 6.89
CA LYS A 358 4.50 -19.81 7.14
C LYS A 358 5.46 -19.56 5.98
N ASN A 359 4.96 -19.20 4.80
CA ASN A 359 5.74 -18.78 3.65
C ASN A 359 6.17 -17.30 3.73
N ALA A 360 5.56 -16.51 4.63
CA ALA A 360 5.80 -15.06 4.73
C ALA A 360 7.30 -14.71 4.91
N GLY A 361 7.70 -13.63 4.23
CA GLY A 361 9.06 -13.12 4.23
C GLY A 361 9.07 -11.62 3.94
N TRP A 362 9.96 -10.92 4.64
CA TRP A 362 10.14 -9.47 4.52
C TRP A 362 11.62 -9.18 4.26
N GLN A 363 11.89 -8.11 3.51
CA GLN A 363 13.21 -7.55 3.27
C GLN A 363 13.15 -6.04 3.55
N ALA A 364 13.81 -5.63 4.62
CA ALA A 364 13.88 -4.25 5.09
C ALA A 364 15.30 -3.68 5.03
N CYS A 365 15.40 -2.35 4.95
CA CYS A 365 16.68 -1.63 4.89
C CYS A 365 16.54 -0.23 5.50
N ILE A 366 17.50 0.17 6.34
CA ILE A 366 17.63 1.57 6.77
C ILE A 366 18.43 2.30 5.69
N VAL A 367 17.83 3.35 5.14
CA VAL A 367 18.39 4.17 4.05
C VAL A 367 18.66 5.57 4.59
N ILE A 368 19.88 6.07 4.46
CA ILE A 368 20.25 7.43 4.88
C ILE A 368 20.91 8.19 3.73
N ALA A 369 20.65 9.50 3.60
CA ALA A 369 21.28 10.32 2.57
C ALA A 369 21.94 11.56 3.18
N ASP A 370 23.18 11.83 2.75
CA ASP A 370 23.93 13.03 3.14
C ASP A 370 23.49 14.28 2.36
N SER A 371 23.96 15.45 2.80
CA SER A 371 23.62 16.74 2.17
C SER A 371 24.06 16.91 0.70
N SER A 372 24.83 15.97 0.14
CA SER A 372 25.17 15.92 -1.29
C SER A 372 24.21 15.04 -2.11
N GLY A 373 23.24 14.39 -1.47
CA GLY A 373 22.33 13.43 -2.10
C GLY A 373 22.97 12.06 -2.35
N LYS A 374 24.10 11.75 -1.69
CA LYS A 374 24.71 10.42 -1.70
C LYS A 374 24.06 9.56 -0.62
N THR A 375 23.53 8.42 -1.04
CA THR A 375 22.81 7.48 -0.18
C THR A 375 23.76 6.42 0.39
N SER A 376 23.49 5.98 1.62
CA SER A 376 24.09 4.81 2.29
C SER A 376 22.98 3.90 2.82
N TYR A 377 23.28 2.62 2.96
CA TYR A 377 22.30 1.56 3.22
C TYR A 377 22.77 0.67 4.36
N SER A 378 21.84 0.14 5.16
CA SER A 378 22.11 -1.02 5.99
C SER A 378 22.20 -2.30 5.15
N GLU A 379 22.68 -3.38 5.76
CA GLU A 379 22.36 -4.74 5.28
C GLU A 379 20.84 -4.93 5.24
N LEU A 380 20.38 -5.88 4.41
CA LEU A 380 18.97 -6.30 4.39
C LEU A 380 18.66 -7.14 5.64
N PHE A 381 17.46 -6.97 6.20
CA PHE A 381 16.99 -7.73 7.38
C PHE A 381 15.50 -8.08 7.31
N GLY A 382 15.10 -9.12 8.05
CA GLY A 382 13.75 -9.66 8.08
C GLY A 382 13.09 -9.68 9.46
N SER A 383 11.96 -10.37 9.55
CA SER A 383 11.19 -10.51 10.79
C SER A 383 11.98 -11.25 11.88
N GLY A 384 12.05 -10.63 13.07
CA GLY A 384 12.78 -11.13 14.24
C GLY A 384 14.17 -10.50 14.41
N GLU A 385 14.61 -9.69 13.45
CA GLU A 385 15.94 -9.07 13.46
C GLU A 385 15.91 -7.61 13.92
N LYS A 386 17.07 -7.13 14.41
CA LYS A 386 17.33 -5.73 14.72
C LYS A 386 18.62 -5.27 14.04
N VAL A 387 18.51 -4.19 13.27
CA VAL A 387 19.64 -3.54 12.59
C VAL A 387 19.85 -2.13 13.15
N SER A 388 21.06 -1.60 13.03
CA SER A 388 21.39 -0.23 13.46
C SER A 388 22.49 0.38 12.61
N VAL A 389 22.38 1.67 12.29
CA VAL A 389 23.35 2.44 11.50
C VAL A 389 23.66 3.78 12.17
N PRO A 390 24.90 4.28 12.11
CA PRO A 390 25.20 5.64 12.58
C PRO A 390 24.52 6.67 11.67
N ALA A 391 23.93 7.72 12.25
CA ALA A 391 23.30 8.79 11.48
C ALA A 391 24.35 9.66 10.75
N GLY A 392 25.47 9.97 11.42
CA GLY A 392 26.61 10.67 10.82
C GLY A 392 26.26 12.09 10.35
N ASP A 393 26.43 12.34 9.05
CA ASP A 393 26.11 13.59 8.35
C ASP A 393 24.86 13.47 7.45
N ALA A 394 23.99 12.48 7.72
CA ALA A 394 22.71 12.33 7.05
C ALA A 394 21.77 13.51 7.32
N VAL A 395 21.03 13.94 6.29
CA VAL A 395 20.00 14.99 6.36
C VAL A 395 18.59 14.46 6.10
N SER A 396 18.47 13.20 5.68
CA SER A 396 17.20 12.46 5.61
C SER A 396 17.46 10.97 5.83
N ALA A 397 16.49 10.30 6.46
CA ALA A 397 16.48 8.86 6.67
C ALA A 397 15.14 8.26 6.25
N TYR A 398 15.16 6.98 5.87
CA TYR A 398 13.99 6.21 5.51
C TYR A 398 14.17 4.77 5.98
N LEU A 399 13.05 4.10 6.28
CA LEU A 399 12.98 2.65 6.33
C LEU A 399 12.19 2.17 5.10
N THR A 400 12.80 1.32 4.28
CA THR A 400 12.05 0.55 3.28
C THR A 400 11.70 -0.81 3.85
N VAL A 401 10.46 -1.26 3.68
CA VAL A 401 10.05 -2.65 3.99
C VAL A 401 9.35 -3.21 2.78
N SER A 402 9.81 -4.36 2.28
CA SER A 402 9.21 -5.06 1.15
C SER A 402 8.82 -6.48 1.53
N ALA A 403 7.75 -7.02 0.95
CA ALA A 403 7.35 -8.40 1.16
C ALA A 403 7.75 -9.28 -0.02
N MET A 404 8.48 -10.36 0.29
CA MET A 404 8.90 -11.39 -0.64
C MET A 404 8.83 -12.73 0.13
N PRO A 405 7.75 -13.52 -0.05
CA PRO A 405 7.64 -14.83 0.58
C PRO A 405 8.76 -15.78 0.11
N ARG A 406 9.00 -16.86 0.85
CA ARG A 406 10.14 -17.78 0.60
C ARG A 406 9.99 -18.54 -0.71
N GLU A 407 8.78 -19.01 -0.98
CA GLU A 407 8.32 -19.56 -2.26
C GLU A 407 7.40 -18.52 -2.90
N LEU A 408 7.70 -18.09 -4.12
CA LEU A 408 6.96 -17.01 -4.78
C LEU A 408 5.68 -17.51 -5.44
N TYR A 409 4.59 -16.76 -5.26
CA TYR A 409 3.35 -16.96 -6.00
C TYR A 409 3.49 -16.46 -7.43
N ARG A 410 2.89 -17.19 -8.36
CA ARG A 410 2.98 -16.92 -9.80
C ARG A 410 1.97 -15.84 -10.22
N VAL A 411 2.23 -14.62 -9.79
CA VAL A 411 1.38 -13.43 -9.98
C VAL A 411 1.16 -13.15 -11.47
N ASN A 412 -0.10 -12.99 -11.86
CA ASN A 412 -0.50 -12.46 -13.17
C ASN A 412 -1.31 -11.17 -12.98
N ALA A 413 -0.82 -10.05 -13.52
CA ALA A 413 -1.49 -8.75 -13.35
C ALA A 413 -2.89 -8.68 -13.98
N PHE A 414 -3.25 -9.63 -14.86
CA PHE A 414 -4.55 -9.70 -15.55
C PHE A 414 -5.61 -10.56 -14.85
N HIS A 415 -5.27 -11.27 -13.77
CA HIS A 415 -6.24 -12.06 -13.01
C HIS A 415 -7.32 -11.17 -12.40
N LYS A 416 -8.57 -11.62 -12.40
CA LYS A 416 -9.71 -10.89 -11.83
C LYS A 416 -10.16 -11.55 -10.52
N GLU A 417 -11.12 -10.95 -9.82
CA GLU A 417 -11.65 -11.50 -8.55
C GLU A 417 -12.10 -12.97 -8.66
N LYS A 418 -12.62 -13.36 -9.84
CA LYS A 418 -13.01 -14.74 -10.18
C LYS A 418 -11.84 -15.73 -10.36
N ASP A 419 -10.62 -15.23 -10.56
CA ASP A 419 -9.41 -16.01 -10.84
C ASP A 419 -8.49 -16.04 -9.61
N SER A 420 -8.37 -14.90 -8.92
CA SER A 420 -7.58 -14.71 -7.70
C SER A 420 -8.22 -13.61 -6.86
N SER A 421 -8.93 -13.99 -5.78
CA SER A 421 -9.69 -13.06 -4.94
C SER A 421 -8.79 -12.06 -4.22
N TYR A 422 -9.16 -10.77 -4.22
CA TYR A 422 -8.48 -9.71 -3.48
C TYR A 422 -8.32 -10.04 -1.98
N LYS A 423 -9.34 -10.68 -1.40
CA LYS A 423 -9.42 -10.96 0.04
C LYS A 423 -8.71 -12.25 0.46
N ASP A 424 -8.89 -13.32 -0.31
CA ASP A 424 -8.48 -14.68 0.09
C ASP A 424 -7.47 -15.35 -0.86
N GLY A 425 -7.16 -14.74 -2.01
CA GLY A 425 -6.20 -15.27 -3.00
C GLY A 425 -4.74 -15.06 -2.61
N ASP A 426 -3.90 -16.09 -2.78
CA ASP A 426 -2.47 -16.03 -2.44
C ASP A 426 -1.71 -14.90 -3.17
N GLU A 427 -2.00 -14.67 -4.46
CA GLU A 427 -1.33 -13.60 -5.24
C GLU A 427 -1.64 -12.18 -4.72
N ARG A 428 -2.73 -12.03 -3.96
CA ARG A 428 -3.24 -10.76 -3.41
C ARG A 428 -2.87 -10.60 -1.93
N ARG A 429 -2.27 -11.61 -1.29
CA ARG A 429 -1.92 -11.60 0.13
C ARG A 429 -1.00 -10.42 0.47
N ARG A 430 -1.48 -9.55 1.37
CA ARG A 430 -0.68 -8.55 2.07
C ARG A 430 0.09 -9.20 3.22
N TYR A 431 1.24 -8.64 3.56
CA TYR A 431 2.11 -9.12 4.62
C TYR A 431 2.38 -8.01 5.65
N PRO A 432 1.44 -7.73 6.58
CA PRO A 432 1.61 -6.70 7.60
C PRO A 432 2.83 -6.96 8.50
N TYR A 433 3.36 -5.89 9.08
CA TYR A 433 4.52 -5.94 9.97
C TYR A 433 4.44 -4.85 11.03
N GLU A 434 5.36 -4.94 11.98
CA GLU A 434 5.58 -3.96 13.03
C GLU A 434 7.05 -3.63 13.18
N ILE A 435 7.33 -2.37 13.51
CA ILE A 435 8.67 -1.84 13.71
C ILE A 435 8.82 -1.27 15.12
N LYS A 436 10.02 -1.39 15.68
CA LYS A 436 10.41 -0.61 16.86
C LYS A 436 11.64 0.23 16.56
N LEU A 437 11.49 1.55 16.68
CA LEU A 437 12.50 2.54 16.37
C LEU A 437 13.31 2.97 17.60
N SER A 438 14.50 3.52 17.38
CA SER A 438 15.25 4.30 18.37
C SER A 438 16.30 5.16 17.65
N GLY A 439 16.49 6.41 18.08
CA GLY A 439 17.34 7.39 17.40
C GLY A 439 16.76 7.96 16.10
N ALA A 440 15.53 7.57 15.77
CA ALA A 440 14.69 8.20 14.75
C ALA A 440 13.21 8.01 15.12
N GLU A 441 12.36 8.87 14.58
CA GLU A 441 10.89 8.86 14.71
C GLU A 441 10.25 8.86 13.31
N VAL A 442 8.99 8.41 13.18
CA VAL A 442 8.29 8.44 11.89
C VAL A 442 7.92 9.88 11.53
N GLN A 443 8.27 10.33 10.33
CA GLN A 443 7.88 11.65 9.83
C GLN A 443 6.36 11.69 9.59
N GLN A 444 5.64 12.50 10.35
CA GLN A 444 4.17 12.56 10.30
C GLN A 444 3.61 13.36 9.10
N SER A 445 4.40 14.25 8.48
CA SER A 445 4.00 14.97 7.27
C SER A 445 5.19 15.53 6.50
N GLY A 446 5.06 15.72 5.18
CA GLY A 446 6.13 16.31 4.36
C GLY A 446 5.72 16.99 3.05
N GLY A 447 4.47 16.84 2.58
CA GLY A 447 4.00 17.54 1.37
C GLY A 447 3.72 19.03 1.60
N TYR A 448 3.10 19.37 2.74
CA TYR A 448 2.63 20.71 3.08
C TYR A 448 3.56 21.44 4.07
N SER A 449 3.50 22.77 4.07
CA SER A 449 4.31 23.60 4.98
C SER A 449 3.56 24.86 5.46
N LYS A 450 3.85 25.27 6.69
CA LYS A 450 3.22 26.42 7.37
C LYS A 450 3.78 27.74 6.78
N GLY A 451 2.94 28.47 6.05
CA GLY A 451 3.28 29.72 5.36
C GLY A 451 3.18 30.96 6.26
N ARG A 452 2.58 32.05 5.75
CA ARG A 452 2.09 33.14 6.62
C ARG A 452 0.69 32.80 7.13
N GLY A 453 0.42 33.08 8.39
CA GLY A 453 -0.77 32.62 9.07
C GLY A 453 -0.70 32.88 10.58
N HIS A 454 -1.64 32.28 11.29
CA HIS A 454 -1.83 32.39 12.72
C HIS A 454 -2.27 31.04 13.31
N ILE A 455 -2.27 30.97 14.65
CA ILE A 455 -2.82 29.83 15.39
C ILE A 455 -4.31 30.04 15.64
N HIS A 456 -5.13 29.02 15.40
CA HIS A 456 -6.56 29.08 15.66
C HIS A 456 -6.85 29.09 17.16
N SER A 457 -7.79 29.91 17.62
CA SER A 457 -8.12 30.03 19.05
C SER A 457 -8.86 28.81 19.62
N ASN A 458 -9.44 27.97 18.76
CA ASN A 458 -10.08 26.71 19.11
C ASN A 458 -9.25 25.55 18.53
N GLY A 459 -8.63 24.75 19.41
CA GLY A 459 -7.77 23.60 19.10
C GLY A 459 -6.26 23.89 18.92
N GLY A 460 -5.86 25.11 18.56
CA GLY A 460 -4.45 25.52 18.51
C GLY A 460 -3.67 25.17 17.23
N GLY A 461 -4.34 24.70 16.18
CA GLY A 461 -3.74 24.39 14.87
C GLY A 461 -3.43 25.60 14.00
N TRP A 462 -2.84 25.37 12.82
CA TRP A 462 -2.34 26.43 11.95
C TRP A 462 -3.35 26.85 10.87
N VAL A 463 -3.60 28.16 10.73
CA VAL A 463 -4.47 28.74 9.70
C VAL A 463 -3.70 29.77 8.87
N ALA A 464 -3.61 29.57 7.56
CA ALA A 464 -2.96 30.51 6.65
C ALA A 464 -3.72 31.85 6.52
N ASP A 465 -3.01 32.96 6.30
CA ASP A 465 -3.57 34.32 6.11
C ASP A 465 -4.61 34.41 4.96
N THR A 466 -4.59 33.45 4.04
CA THR A 466 -5.44 33.37 2.85
C THR A 466 -6.65 32.45 3.02
N ALA A 467 -6.66 31.59 4.04
CA ALA A 467 -7.78 30.71 4.36
C ALA A 467 -8.84 31.46 5.17
N LYS A 468 -10.03 30.85 5.31
CA LYS A 468 -11.15 31.39 6.10
C LYS A 468 -11.70 30.30 7.00
N VAL A 469 -11.37 30.39 8.29
CA VAL A 469 -11.88 29.51 9.33
C VAL A 469 -12.82 30.33 10.23
N ALA A 470 -13.94 29.76 10.64
CA ALA A 470 -14.87 30.40 11.59
C ALA A 470 -14.51 29.99 13.04
N ASP A 471 -14.70 30.90 13.99
CA ASP A 471 -14.36 30.73 15.42
C ASP A 471 -14.92 29.44 16.06
N SER A 472 -16.02 28.90 15.51
CA SER A 472 -16.70 27.67 15.97
C SER A 472 -16.07 26.36 15.47
N VAL A 473 -15.18 26.42 14.47
CA VAL A 473 -14.44 25.26 13.95
C VAL A 473 -13.38 24.84 14.98
N TYR A 474 -13.16 23.54 15.15
CA TYR A 474 -11.99 23.04 15.88
C TYR A 474 -10.84 22.77 14.90
N VAL A 475 -9.63 23.26 15.21
CA VAL A 475 -8.42 22.97 14.44
C VAL A 475 -7.33 22.53 15.43
N GLY A 476 -7.06 21.23 15.52
CA GLY A 476 -6.13 20.64 16.47
C GLY A 476 -4.67 21.05 16.27
N LYS A 477 -3.86 20.92 17.33
CA LYS A 477 -2.48 21.48 17.47
C LYS A 477 -1.56 21.35 16.24
N ASP A 478 -1.54 20.19 15.57
CA ASP A 478 -0.62 19.91 14.48
C ASP A 478 -1.24 20.12 13.09
N ALA A 479 -2.58 20.04 13.00
CA ALA A 479 -3.39 20.22 11.82
C ALA A 479 -3.23 21.57 11.12
N MET A 480 -3.57 21.62 9.83
CA MET A 480 -3.28 22.76 8.94
C MET A 480 -4.44 23.10 8.02
N VAL A 481 -4.93 24.35 8.09
CA VAL A 481 -5.83 24.94 7.09
C VAL A 481 -5.05 25.94 6.22
N LEU A 482 -4.91 25.62 4.94
CA LEU A 482 -3.98 26.23 3.99
C LEU A 482 -4.68 26.74 2.72
N GLY A 483 -3.93 27.40 1.85
CA GLY A 483 -4.44 27.92 0.57
C GLY A 483 -5.52 28.99 0.79
N SER A 484 -6.59 28.89 0.00
CA SER A 484 -7.82 29.70 0.08
C SER A 484 -9.01 28.91 0.66
N ALA A 485 -8.75 27.81 1.39
CA ALA A 485 -9.78 26.95 1.94
C ALA A 485 -10.75 27.69 2.87
N VAL A 486 -11.98 27.18 2.94
CA VAL A 486 -13.09 27.74 3.73
C VAL A 486 -13.64 26.67 4.66
N VAL A 487 -13.45 26.84 5.96
CA VAL A 487 -13.91 25.91 7.00
C VAL A 487 -14.91 26.61 7.92
N SER A 488 -16.06 25.98 8.18
CA SER A 488 -17.20 26.62 8.85
C SER A 488 -18.12 25.61 9.57
N GLY A 489 -19.15 26.10 10.26
CA GLY A 489 -20.01 25.25 11.10
C GLY A 489 -19.30 24.81 12.38
N ASN A 490 -19.55 23.57 12.79
CA ASN A 490 -18.91 22.89 13.91
C ASN A 490 -17.80 21.93 13.42
N ALA A 491 -17.35 22.07 12.17
CA ALA A 491 -16.37 21.16 11.57
C ALA A 491 -15.09 21.06 12.40
N ARG A 492 -14.44 19.89 12.33
CA ARG A 492 -13.28 19.52 13.14
C ARG A 492 -12.14 19.10 12.22
N ILE A 493 -10.99 19.76 12.33
CA ILE A 493 -9.76 19.41 11.60
C ILE A 493 -8.71 19.02 12.65
N GLU A 494 -8.31 17.75 12.69
CA GLU A 494 -7.70 17.14 13.86
C GLU A 494 -6.32 16.53 13.53
N ASP A 495 -5.59 16.11 14.57
CA ASP A 495 -4.31 15.41 14.45
C ASP A 495 -3.30 16.10 13.52
N HIS A 496 -2.91 15.44 12.42
CA HIS A 496 -2.00 15.94 11.38
C HIS A 496 -2.74 16.32 10.09
N ALA A 497 -4.07 16.37 10.10
CA ALA A 497 -4.89 16.56 8.91
C ALA A 497 -4.67 17.93 8.23
N VAL A 498 -4.84 17.94 6.90
CA VAL A 498 -4.60 19.12 6.06
C VAL A 498 -5.79 19.44 5.18
N VAL A 499 -6.37 20.64 5.34
CA VAL A 499 -7.38 21.19 4.42
C VAL A 499 -6.72 22.30 3.60
N ALA A 500 -6.67 22.15 2.27
CA ALA A 500 -5.83 22.94 1.38
C ALA A 500 -6.57 23.43 0.11
N GLY A 501 -5.80 24.12 -0.74
CA GLY A 501 -6.26 24.57 -2.05
C GLY A 501 -7.39 25.58 -1.96
N SER A 502 -8.57 25.20 -2.42
CA SER A 502 -9.83 25.96 -2.40
C SER A 502 -10.92 25.27 -1.58
N ALA A 503 -10.61 24.15 -0.91
CA ALA A 503 -11.57 23.23 -0.31
C ALA A 503 -12.59 23.91 0.61
N ALA A 504 -13.83 23.43 0.57
CA ALA A 504 -14.91 23.88 1.44
C ALA A 504 -15.30 22.75 2.41
N VAL A 505 -15.12 22.99 3.71
CA VAL A 505 -15.51 22.05 4.78
C VAL A 505 -16.52 22.76 5.69
N LYS A 506 -17.63 22.10 6.02
CA LYS A 506 -18.76 22.71 6.73
C LYS A 506 -19.58 21.73 7.55
N ASP A 507 -20.63 22.25 8.16
CA ASP A 507 -21.61 21.52 8.96
C ASP A 507 -20.93 20.89 10.19
N ASN A 508 -20.88 19.57 10.34
CA ASN A 508 -20.20 18.86 11.43
C ASN A 508 -19.07 17.93 10.91
N ALA A 509 -18.57 18.15 9.69
CA ALA A 509 -17.59 17.25 9.07
C ALA A 509 -16.26 17.17 9.87
N VAL A 510 -15.70 15.97 9.97
CA VAL A 510 -14.46 15.67 10.70
C VAL A 510 -13.37 15.26 9.71
N ILE A 511 -12.21 15.91 9.77
CA ILE A 511 -11.01 15.57 9.01
C ILE A 511 -9.89 15.25 10.02
N SER A 512 -9.43 14.01 10.10
CA SER A 512 -8.58 13.49 11.20
C SER A 512 -7.40 12.65 10.70
N GLY A 513 -6.55 12.16 11.61
CA GLY A 513 -5.35 11.40 11.29
C GLY A 513 -4.34 12.20 10.46
N HIS A 514 -3.91 11.66 9.33
CA HIS A 514 -3.00 12.30 8.37
C HIS A 514 -3.74 12.76 7.10
N ALA A 515 -5.08 12.79 7.13
CA ALA A 515 -5.90 12.94 5.95
C ALA A 515 -5.77 14.31 5.27
N VAL A 516 -5.99 14.33 3.94
CA VAL A 516 -5.83 15.55 3.13
C VAL A 516 -7.08 15.83 2.31
N VAL A 517 -7.59 17.06 2.41
CA VAL A 517 -8.63 17.61 1.56
C VAL A 517 -8.08 18.80 0.77
N ASP A 518 -7.61 18.58 -0.46
CA ASP A 518 -7.02 19.62 -1.31
C ASP A 518 -7.90 19.91 -2.54
N GLY A 519 -8.79 20.92 -2.41
CA GLY A 519 -9.75 21.27 -3.47
C GLY A 519 -9.15 22.21 -4.52
N GLY A 520 -9.51 22.07 -5.78
CA GLY A 520 -9.07 23.01 -6.82
C GLY A 520 -8.67 22.35 -8.14
N GLY A 521 -7.84 23.05 -8.90
CA GLY A 521 -7.39 22.60 -10.22
C GLY A 521 -8.48 22.70 -11.29
N TRP A 522 -8.28 21.94 -12.38
CA TRP A 522 -9.21 21.83 -13.50
C TRP A 522 -9.43 20.37 -13.82
N VAL A 523 -10.69 19.97 -13.97
CA VAL A 523 -11.09 18.59 -14.33
C VAL A 523 -11.75 18.61 -15.70
N TYR A 524 -11.42 17.65 -16.57
CA TYR A 524 -12.02 17.52 -17.89
C TYR A 524 -13.25 16.59 -17.83
N VAL A 525 -14.44 17.17 -17.79
CA VAL A 525 -15.71 16.44 -17.66
C VAL A 525 -16.70 16.87 -18.75
N ASN A 526 -17.46 15.92 -19.30
CA ASN A 526 -18.47 16.17 -20.34
C ASN A 526 -17.94 17.00 -21.54
N ASN A 527 -16.70 16.73 -21.95
CA ASN A 527 -15.97 17.46 -22.99
C ASN A 527 -15.67 18.95 -22.71
N GLY A 528 -15.48 19.33 -21.44
CA GLY A 528 -15.03 20.66 -21.06
C GLY A 528 -14.17 20.67 -19.79
N TRP A 529 -13.23 21.61 -19.72
CA TRP A 529 -12.48 21.88 -18.50
C TRP A 529 -13.31 22.71 -17.52
N VAL A 530 -13.50 22.18 -16.32
CA VAL A 530 -14.23 22.84 -15.21
C VAL A 530 -13.24 23.11 -14.09
N GLN A 531 -13.20 24.35 -13.59
CA GLN A 531 -12.51 24.65 -12.34
C GLN A 531 -13.38 24.17 -11.17
N THR A 532 -12.82 23.35 -10.29
CA THR A 532 -13.57 22.64 -9.25
C THR A 532 -13.09 23.02 -7.83
N SER A 533 -13.79 22.51 -6.81
CA SER A 533 -13.35 22.51 -5.41
C SER A 533 -13.97 21.31 -4.70
N ALA A 534 -13.22 20.67 -3.81
CA ALA A 534 -13.76 19.68 -2.89
C ALA A 534 -14.76 20.34 -1.94
N GLU A 535 -15.87 19.65 -1.64
CA GLU A 535 -16.92 20.05 -0.72
C GLU A 535 -17.19 18.90 0.28
N ILE A 536 -16.87 19.11 1.56
CA ILE A 536 -17.10 18.16 2.66
C ILE A 536 -18.17 18.73 3.60
N SER A 537 -19.16 17.92 3.99
CA SER A 537 -20.42 18.41 4.57
C SER A 537 -21.22 17.36 5.34
N GLY A 538 -22.28 17.80 6.04
CA GLY A 538 -23.03 16.93 6.95
C GLY A 538 -22.17 16.50 8.14
N ASN A 539 -22.19 15.20 8.44
CA ASN A 539 -21.38 14.53 9.47
C ASN A 539 -20.32 13.62 8.79
N ALA A 540 -19.84 14.01 7.60
CA ALA A 540 -18.88 13.21 6.84
C ALA A 540 -17.49 13.18 7.51
N VAL A 541 -16.84 12.02 7.45
CA VAL A 541 -15.52 11.78 8.04
C VAL A 541 -14.49 11.52 6.93
N VAL A 542 -13.34 12.19 7.01
CA VAL A 542 -12.17 11.91 6.16
C VAL A 542 -10.95 11.70 7.06
N THR A 543 -10.44 10.48 7.16
CA THR A 543 -9.50 10.07 8.23
C THR A 543 -8.31 9.25 7.72
N ASP A 544 -7.37 8.98 8.62
CA ASP A 544 -6.22 8.10 8.43
C ASP A 544 -5.26 8.68 7.37
N SER A 545 -4.85 7.94 6.33
CA SER A 545 -4.03 8.49 5.23
C SER A 545 -4.84 8.92 4.00
N ALA A 546 -6.17 9.09 4.12
CA ALA A 546 -7.05 9.32 2.99
C ALA A 546 -6.83 10.68 2.32
N VAL A 547 -7.06 10.73 1.00
CA VAL A 547 -6.86 11.94 0.18
C VAL A 547 -8.10 12.21 -0.68
N VAL A 548 -8.77 13.33 -0.42
CA VAL A 548 -9.90 13.84 -1.22
C VAL A 548 -9.46 15.11 -1.93
N THR A 549 -9.65 15.19 -3.26
CA THR A 549 -9.12 16.31 -4.05
C THR A 549 -10.04 16.79 -5.18
N ALA A 550 -9.56 17.74 -5.97
CA ALA A 550 -10.20 18.37 -7.11
C ALA A 550 -11.60 18.93 -6.80
N GLY A 551 -12.65 18.19 -7.17
CA GLY A 551 -14.07 18.60 -7.14
C GLY A 551 -15.01 17.64 -6.44
N CYS A 552 -14.48 16.71 -5.62
CA CYS A 552 -15.29 15.70 -4.95
C CYS A 552 -16.30 16.28 -3.96
N LYS A 553 -17.41 15.57 -3.77
CA LYS A 553 -18.50 15.96 -2.86
C LYS A 553 -18.74 14.86 -1.84
N ILE A 554 -18.34 15.07 -0.59
CA ILE A 554 -18.50 14.12 0.51
C ILE A 554 -19.56 14.70 1.48
N SER A 555 -20.55 13.90 1.86
CA SER A 555 -21.78 14.40 2.50
C SER A 555 -22.54 13.33 3.29
N GLY A 556 -23.53 13.74 4.09
CA GLY A 556 -24.26 12.81 4.97
C GLY A 556 -23.34 12.31 6.08
N ASN A 557 -23.31 11.00 6.29
CA ASN A 557 -22.44 10.32 7.25
C ASN A 557 -21.34 9.52 6.51
N ALA A 558 -21.01 9.92 5.27
CA ALA A 558 -20.07 9.21 4.43
C ALA A 558 -18.65 9.24 5.01
N LYS A 559 -17.95 8.10 4.92
CA LYS A 559 -16.57 7.96 5.38
C LYS A 559 -15.62 7.80 4.20
N VAL A 560 -14.47 8.47 4.26
CA VAL A 560 -13.31 8.22 3.37
C VAL A 560 -12.08 8.02 4.25
N CYS A 561 -11.64 6.78 4.40
CA CYS A 561 -10.66 6.38 5.41
C CYS A 561 -9.52 5.52 4.83
N GLN A 562 -8.61 5.07 5.68
CA GLN A 562 -7.44 4.27 5.34
C GLN A 562 -6.58 4.96 4.27
N LYS A 563 -6.26 4.31 3.15
CA LYS A 563 -5.46 4.87 2.04
C LYS A 563 -6.31 5.29 0.82
N ALA A 564 -7.60 5.60 1.03
CA ALA A 564 -8.53 5.91 -0.05
C ALA A 564 -8.16 7.22 -0.78
N TYR A 565 -8.25 7.21 -2.11
CA TYR A 565 -8.04 8.38 -2.97
C TYR A 565 -9.31 8.67 -3.78
N VAL A 566 -9.91 9.82 -3.51
CA VAL A 566 -11.15 10.28 -4.17
C VAL A 566 -10.87 11.59 -4.90
N SER A 567 -11.09 11.60 -6.21
CA SER A 567 -10.63 12.66 -7.11
C SER A 567 -11.69 13.05 -8.16
N GLU A 568 -11.34 14.06 -8.96
CA GLU A 568 -12.13 14.60 -10.07
C GLU A 568 -13.47 15.20 -9.63
N VAL A 569 -14.62 14.56 -9.89
CA VAL A 569 -15.95 15.06 -9.47
C VAL A 569 -16.81 13.98 -8.81
N VAL A 570 -16.19 12.94 -8.26
CA VAL A 570 -16.85 11.84 -7.55
C VAL A 570 -17.69 12.35 -6.36
N THR A 571 -18.90 11.81 -6.21
CA THR A 571 -19.80 12.08 -5.08
C THR A 571 -19.88 10.88 -4.16
N VAL A 572 -19.70 11.09 -2.85
CA VAL A 572 -19.89 10.08 -1.80
C VAL A 572 -20.87 10.64 -0.77
N LYS A 573 -21.90 9.86 -0.43
CA LYS A 573 -23.00 10.35 0.41
C LYS A 573 -23.72 9.26 1.22
N ASP A 574 -24.70 9.70 1.99
CA ASP A 574 -25.53 8.88 2.89
C ASP A 574 -24.63 8.15 3.91
N ASN A 575 -24.54 6.81 3.94
CA ASN A 575 -23.67 6.06 4.86
C ASN A 575 -22.53 5.31 4.11
N ALA A 576 -22.16 5.77 2.91
CA ALA A 576 -21.16 5.08 2.08
C ALA A 576 -19.74 5.20 2.66
N VAL A 577 -18.98 4.09 2.64
CA VAL A 577 -17.61 3.99 3.18
C VAL A 577 -16.64 3.68 2.04
N ILE A 578 -15.65 4.56 1.84
CA ILE A 578 -14.57 4.40 0.88
C ILE A 578 -13.28 4.14 1.67
N LYS A 579 -12.73 2.92 1.59
CA LYS A 579 -11.60 2.47 2.43
C LYS A 579 -10.59 1.60 1.65
N GLY A 580 -9.60 1.02 2.33
CA GLY A 580 -8.47 0.35 1.68
C GLY A 580 -7.64 1.35 0.87
N ASN A 581 -7.02 0.91 -0.23
CA ASN A 581 -6.38 1.82 -1.19
C ASN A 581 -7.37 2.36 -2.24
N SER A 582 -8.68 2.43 -1.94
CA SER A 582 -9.73 2.61 -2.95
C SER A 582 -9.47 3.80 -3.87
N TYR A 583 -9.29 3.52 -5.16
CA TYR A 583 -9.07 4.54 -6.19
C TYR A 583 -10.40 4.88 -6.88
N LEU A 584 -10.87 6.11 -6.67
CA LEU A 584 -12.12 6.68 -7.20
C LEU A 584 -11.82 8.01 -7.93
N TYR A 585 -11.93 8.01 -9.26
CA TYR A 585 -11.91 9.18 -10.14
C TYR A 585 -13.16 9.24 -11.03
N GLY A 586 -13.22 10.23 -11.92
CA GLY A 586 -14.33 10.45 -12.84
C GLY A 586 -15.52 11.12 -12.17
N SER A 587 -16.70 10.58 -12.45
CA SER A 587 -18.01 11.15 -12.15
C SER A 587 -18.93 10.20 -11.36
N GLY A 588 -18.36 9.16 -10.76
CA GLY A 588 -19.06 8.15 -9.97
C GLY A 588 -19.84 8.72 -8.77
N THR A 589 -20.86 7.97 -8.33
CA THR A 589 -21.71 8.32 -7.18
C THR A 589 -21.93 7.13 -6.27
N TYR A 590 -21.42 7.22 -5.05
CA TYR A 590 -21.43 6.15 -4.04
C TYR A 590 -22.31 6.60 -2.87
N SER A 591 -23.25 5.75 -2.46
CA SER A 591 -24.42 6.18 -1.67
C SER A 591 -25.02 5.02 -0.85
N GLY A 592 -26.08 5.28 -0.08
CA GLY A 592 -26.72 4.28 0.78
C GLY A 592 -25.71 3.60 1.72
N SER A 593 -25.68 2.26 1.70
CA SER A 593 -24.73 1.41 2.45
C SER A 593 -23.72 0.74 1.50
N VAL A 594 -23.10 1.53 0.62
CA VAL A 594 -21.95 1.08 -0.18
C VAL A 594 -20.70 0.98 0.70
N ILE A 595 -19.88 -0.04 0.44
CA ILE A 595 -18.49 -0.06 0.83
C ILE A 595 -17.62 -0.23 -0.43
N THR A 596 -16.55 0.54 -0.60
CA THR A 596 -15.45 0.17 -1.52
C THR A 596 -14.21 -0.13 -0.70
N ASP A 597 -13.60 -1.28 -0.96
CA ASP A 597 -12.57 -1.86 -0.11
C ASP A 597 -11.56 -2.59 -1.00
N GLY A 598 -10.35 -2.06 -1.15
CA GLY A 598 -9.32 -2.63 -2.03
C GLY A 598 -8.75 -1.61 -3.00
N ASP A 599 -8.42 -2.03 -4.22
CA ASP A 599 -7.48 -1.31 -5.08
C ASP A 599 -8.09 -0.64 -6.33
N TYR A 600 -9.41 -0.71 -6.61
CA TYR A 600 -10.01 -0.03 -7.78
C TYR A 600 -11.55 0.09 -7.70
N SER A 601 -12.13 1.28 -7.96
CA SER A 601 -13.59 1.41 -8.12
C SER A 601 -14.01 2.71 -8.84
N ASN A 602 -13.74 2.85 -10.14
CA ASN A 602 -13.88 4.12 -10.87
C ASN A 602 -15.16 4.26 -11.72
N ASP A 603 -15.69 5.48 -11.85
CA ASP A 603 -16.88 5.85 -12.65
C ASP A 603 -18.16 5.02 -12.42
N LEU A 604 -18.32 4.38 -11.26
CA LEU A 604 -19.53 3.60 -10.93
C LEU A 604 -20.60 4.45 -10.22
N THR A 605 -21.86 4.06 -10.36
CA THR A 605 -22.96 4.55 -9.51
C THR A 605 -23.54 3.39 -8.71
N LYS A 606 -23.45 3.46 -7.37
CA LYS A 606 -23.80 2.37 -6.44
C LYS A 606 -24.48 2.92 -5.18
N ASN A 607 -25.41 2.14 -4.61
CA ASN A 607 -26.18 2.49 -3.41
C ASN A 607 -26.27 1.37 -2.35
N SER A 608 -25.69 0.20 -2.62
CA SER A 608 -25.52 -0.92 -1.68
C SER A 608 -24.43 -1.87 -2.19
N GLY A 609 -23.97 -2.77 -1.31
CA GLY A 609 -22.97 -3.79 -1.63
C GLY A 609 -21.55 -3.37 -1.27
N ILE A 610 -20.64 -4.34 -1.20
CA ILE A 610 -19.20 -4.11 -1.07
C ILE A 610 -18.50 -4.38 -2.40
N GLY A 611 -17.67 -3.46 -2.85
CA GLY A 611 -16.81 -3.61 -4.02
C GLY A 611 -15.36 -3.85 -3.61
N PHE A 612 -14.89 -5.09 -3.78
CA PHE A 612 -13.46 -5.36 -3.97
C PHE A 612 -13.08 -5.05 -5.43
N GLY A 613 -11.83 -4.69 -5.69
CA GLY A 613 -11.44 -4.30 -7.04
C GLY A 613 -9.94 -4.19 -7.27
N TRP A 614 -9.56 -4.46 -8.52
CA TRP A 614 -8.17 -4.38 -9.01
C TRP A 614 -8.11 -4.08 -10.51
N LEU A 615 -9.11 -4.52 -11.29
CA LEU A 615 -9.20 -4.32 -12.75
C LEU A 615 -10.61 -4.05 -13.33
N ASP A 616 -11.70 -4.53 -12.74
CA ASP A 616 -13.07 -4.29 -13.26
C ASP A 616 -14.16 -4.31 -12.18
N ASP A 617 -15.43 -4.23 -12.62
CA ASP A 617 -16.63 -4.17 -11.78
C ASP A 617 -17.15 -5.55 -11.30
N SER A 618 -16.41 -6.65 -11.54
CA SER A 618 -16.83 -8.00 -11.17
C SER A 618 -16.71 -8.31 -9.66
N GLY A 619 -15.97 -7.49 -8.89
CA GLY A 619 -15.73 -7.70 -7.46
C GLY A 619 -16.80 -7.11 -6.52
N TRP A 620 -18.01 -6.85 -7.02
CA TRP A 620 -19.13 -6.37 -6.19
C TRP A 620 -19.96 -7.52 -5.62
N HIS A 621 -20.14 -7.50 -4.30
CA HIS A 621 -20.91 -8.49 -3.55
C HIS A 621 -22.06 -7.83 -2.79
N ASP A 622 -23.23 -8.49 -2.77
CA ASP A 622 -24.36 -8.06 -1.95
C ASP A 622 -24.06 -8.28 -0.45
N ILE A 623 -24.34 -7.26 0.36
CA ILE A 623 -24.20 -7.30 1.82
C ILE A 623 -25.52 -6.90 2.47
N SER A 624 -25.67 -7.20 3.77
CA SER A 624 -26.78 -6.66 4.55
C SER A 624 -26.68 -5.14 4.61
N ASP A 625 -27.78 -4.44 4.34
CA ASP A 625 -27.85 -2.99 4.48
C ASP A 625 -27.45 -2.56 5.90
N GLY A 626 -26.56 -1.56 6.03
CA GLY A 626 -25.96 -1.14 7.28
C GLY A 626 -24.86 -2.05 7.85
N TYR A 627 -24.25 -2.93 7.06
CA TYR A 627 -23.06 -3.72 7.46
C TYR A 627 -21.88 -2.80 7.84
N GLY A 628 -21.22 -3.08 8.97
CA GLY A 628 -19.91 -2.52 9.33
C GLY A 628 -18.82 -3.59 9.28
N ALA A 629 -18.94 -4.60 10.15
CA ALA A 629 -18.04 -5.76 10.22
C ALA A 629 -18.76 -6.98 10.84
N TYR A 630 -18.25 -8.19 10.62
CA TYR A 630 -18.68 -9.41 11.27
C TYR A 630 -17.53 -10.42 11.36
N TYR A 631 -17.01 -10.61 12.57
CA TYR A 631 -16.02 -11.63 12.93
C TYR A 631 -16.76 -12.82 13.55
N ASP A 632 -16.77 -13.98 12.87
CA ASP A 632 -17.46 -15.19 13.35
C ASP A 632 -16.53 -16.30 13.86
N PHE A 633 -15.21 -16.03 13.88
CA PHE A 633 -14.13 -16.89 14.36
C PHE A 633 -14.16 -18.36 13.87
N SER A 634 -14.89 -18.66 12.81
CA SER A 634 -15.13 -20.03 12.34
C SER A 634 -13.89 -20.74 11.78
N GLY A 635 -12.89 -19.96 11.35
CA GLY A 635 -11.58 -20.44 10.89
C GLY A 635 -10.46 -20.24 11.91
N SER A 636 -9.49 -21.17 11.92
CA SER A 636 -8.29 -21.06 12.75
C SER A 636 -7.45 -19.82 12.39
N SER A 637 -7.08 -19.05 13.41
CA SER A 637 -6.42 -17.75 13.28
C SER A 637 -5.41 -17.51 14.41
N VAL A 638 -4.29 -16.86 14.11
CA VAL A 638 -3.19 -16.62 15.08
C VAL A 638 -2.94 -15.12 15.29
N ASN A 639 -2.80 -14.34 14.21
CA ASN A 639 -2.61 -12.89 14.27
C ASN A 639 -3.86 -12.11 13.82
N TRP A 640 -4.78 -12.74 13.07
CA TRP A 640 -5.86 -12.06 12.36
C TRP A 640 -7.19 -12.83 12.42
N ALA A 641 -8.13 -12.31 13.21
CA ALA A 641 -9.52 -12.69 13.14
C ALA A 641 -10.16 -12.04 11.90
N LYS A 642 -10.42 -12.84 10.87
CA LYS A 642 -10.97 -12.34 9.59
C LYS A 642 -12.36 -11.76 9.74
N ASP A 643 -12.58 -10.62 9.10
CA ASP A 643 -13.94 -10.14 8.81
C ASP A 643 -14.62 -11.04 7.77
N ARG A 644 -15.95 -11.08 7.76
CA ARG A 644 -16.70 -11.98 6.88
C ARG A 644 -16.91 -11.44 5.47
N SER A 645 -17.27 -10.17 5.30
CA SER A 645 -17.66 -9.62 3.98
C SER A 645 -16.74 -8.53 3.41
N SER A 646 -15.84 -7.96 4.21
CA SER A 646 -14.84 -6.94 3.85
C SER A 646 -13.41 -7.42 4.14
N ALA A 647 -12.39 -6.58 3.95
CA ALA A 647 -10.98 -6.89 4.25
C ALA A 647 -10.48 -6.32 5.60
N THR A 648 -11.35 -5.66 6.37
CA THR A 648 -11.03 -5.07 7.68
C THR A 648 -10.92 -6.15 8.77
N ASN A 649 -9.79 -6.85 8.84
CA ASN A 649 -9.59 -7.91 9.84
C ASN A 649 -9.30 -7.33 11.23
N ALA A 650 -9.72 -8.01 12.29
CA ALA A 650 -9.33 -7.67 13.65
C ALA A 650 -8.02 -8.37 14.03
N ARG A 651 -7.10 -7.64 14.66
CA ARG A 651 -5.82 -8.19 15.10
C ARG A 651 -5.97 -8.97 16.40
N GLN A 652 -5.37 -10.16 16.48
CA GLN A 652 -5.18 -10.90 17.73
C GLN A 652 -3.87 -10.48 18.38
N ALA A 653 -3.96 -9.77 19.51
CA ALA A 653 -2.82 -9.46 20.37
C ALA A 653 -2.77 -10.48 21.51
N GLY A 654 -2.15 -11.64 21.25
CA GLY A 654 -1.96 -12.71 22.24
C GLY A 654 -3.19 -13.59 22.54
N ALA A 655 -4.41 -13.14 22.19
CA ALA A 655 -5.65 -13.88 22.46
C ALA A 655 -5.78 -15.14 21.57
N GLU A 656 -5.94 -16.30 22.19
CA GLU A 656 -5.83 -17.60 21.52
C GLU A 656 -7.13 -18.07 20.87
N TRP A 657 -7.09 -18.45 19.59
CA TRP A 657 -8.23 -19.10 18.92
C TRP A 657 -8.43 -20.55 19.42
N GLY A 658 -9.68 -20.91 19.71
CA GLY A 658 -10.09 -22.27 20.04
C GLY A 658 -11.21 -22.78 19.12
N SER A 659 -11.07 -24.01 18.61
CA SER A 659 -12.04 -24.61 17.68
C SER A 659 -13.42 -24.89 18.28
N GLU A 660 -13.52 -25.03 19.60
CA GLU A 660 -14.76 -25.29 20.32
C GLU A 660 -14.64 -24.90 21.80
N ARG A 661 -15.70 -24.32 22.38
CA ARG A 661 -15.79 -24.05 23.82
C ARG A 661 -17.23 -24.15 24.35
N THR A 662 -17.46 -25.09 25.26
CA THR A 662 -18.78 -25.63 25.72
C THR A 662 -19.70 -26.11 24.60
N SER A 663 -20.18 -25.22 23.73
CA SER A 663 -20.88 -25.52 22.48
C SER A 663 -20.66 -24.48 21.36
N ALA A 664 -19.94 -23.39 21.64
CA ALA A 664 -19.44 -22.42 20.67
C ALA A 664 -18.42 -23.09 19.72
N LYS A 665 -18.32 -22.63 18.47
CA LYS A 665 -17.61 -23.34 17.39
C LYS A 665 -16.68 -22.40 16.62
N GLY A 666 -15.48 -22.22 17.14
CA GLY A 666 -14.61 -21.09 16.82
C GLY A 666 -14.84 -19.98 17.83
N VAL A 667 -13.86 -19.74 18.70
CA VAL A 667 -13.90 -18.69 19.72
C VAL A 667 -12.52 -18.06 19.86
N ILE A 668 -12.47 -16.81 20.30
CA ILE A 668 -11.25 -16.20 20.81
C ILE A 668 -11.29 -16.29 22.34
N ASN A 669 -10.24 -16.85 22.94
CA ASN A 669 -10.09 -17.05 24.37
C ASN A 669 -9.24 -15.92 24.95
N PHE A 670 -9.65 -15.46 26.14
CA PHE A 670 -8.96 -14.38 26.86
C PHE A 670 -8.58 -14.86 28.26
N SER A 671 -7.33 -14.63 28.64
CA SER A 671 -6.71 -15.16 29.86
C SER A 671 -7.02 -14.35 31.11
N GLY A 672 -7.41 -13.08 30.94
CA GLY A 672 -7.50 -12.08 32.00
C GLY A 672 -6.24 -11.20 32.14
N GLY A 673 -5.29 -11.29 31.21
CA GLY A 673 -4.15 -10.37 31.07
C GLY A 673 -4.37 -9.34 29.96
N ASP A 674 -3.30 -8.77 29.42
CA ASP A 674 -3.36 -7.80 28.30
C ASP A 674 -3.76 -8.41 26.93
N ASP A 675 -4.05 -9.70 26.88
CA ASP A 675 -4.43 -10.39 25.65
C ASP A 675 -5.81 -9.94 25.16
N CYS A 676 -5.89 -9.53 23.89
CA CYS A 676 -7.07 -8.87 23.34
C CYS A 676 -7.22 -9.06 21.82
N LEU A 677 -8.42 -8.73 21.32
CA LEU A 677 -8.66 -8.38 19.92
C LEU A 677 -8.58 -6.86 19.80
N ILE A 678 -7.87 -6.38 18.77
CA ILE A 678 -7.85 -4.98 18.37
C ILE A 678 -8.67 -4.88 17.08
N LEU A 679 -9.79 -4.17 17.12
CA LEU A 679 -10.58 -3.87 15.93
C LEU A 679 -9.96 -2.72 15.13
N ASP A 680 -10.47 -2.51 13.94
CA ASP A 680 -10.24 -1.30 13.14
C ASP A 680 -11.11 -0.16 13.69
N ASP A 681 -10.47 0.95 14.03
CA ASP A 681 -11.05 2.17 14.62
C ASP A 681 -12.01 2.92 13.68
N SER A 682 -11.84 2.82 12.36
CA SER A 682 -12.78 3.40 11.39
C SER A 682 -14.20 2.82 11.49
N LEU A 683 -14.38 1.66 12.14
CA LEU A 683 -15.69 1.10 12.51
C LEU A 683 -16.43 1.96 13.55
N LEU A 684 -15.71 2.74 14.35
CA LEU A 684 -16.22 3.55 15.46
C LEU A 684 -16.48 5.01 15.07
N MET A 685 -15.93 5.47 13.94
CA MET A 685 -16.14 6.83 13.41
C MET A 685 -17.55 7.00 12.81
N THR A 686 -18.60 6.97 13.65
CA THR A 686 -20.03 6.94 13.24
C THR A 686 -20.93 7.52 14.32
N ASP A 687 -22.08 8.10 13.94
CA ASP A 687 -23.11 8.49 14.91
C ASP A 687 -23.95 7.30 15.38
N ASP A 688 -24.37 6.47 14.43
CA ASP A 688 -25.21 5.29 14.65
C ASP A 688 -24.36 4.01 14.67
N ILE A 689 -24.54 3.18 15.70
CA ILE A 689 -23.88 1.86 15.79
C ILE A 689 -24.72 0.82 16.55
N GLN A 690 -24.63 -0.44 16.14
CA GLN A 690 -24.98 -1.63 16.91
C GLN A 690 -23.79 -2.58 16.93
N ILE A 691 -23.39 -3.00 18.13
CA ILE A 691 -22.35 -3.99 18.39
C ILE A 691 -23.04 -5.18 19.06
N SER A 692 -23.09 -6.32 18.38
CA SER A 692 -23.64 -7.58 18.91
C SER A 692 -22.51 -8.60 19.06
N LEU A 693 -22.38 -9.21 20.22
CA LEU A 693 -21.39 -10.26 20.51
C LEU A 693 -21.95 -11.33 21.45
N ALA A 694 -21.24 -12.45 21.59
CA ALA A 694 -21.50 -13.42 22.64
C ALA A 694 -20.24 -13.70 23.46
N ALA A 695 -20.34 -13.55 24.79
CA ALA A 695 -19.21 -13.67 25.71
C ALA A 695 -19.46 -14.68 26.83
N LEU A 696 -18.49 -15.58 27.02
CA LEU A 696 -18.40 -16.52 28.13
C LEU A 696 -17.52 -15.89 29.22
N TRP A 697 -18.13 -15.16 30.15
CA TRP A 697 -17.41 -14.52 31.25
C TRP A 697 -17.17 -15.53 32.37
N LYS A 698 -15.91 -15.75 32.79
CA LYS A 698 -15.61 -16.69 33.89
C LYS A 698 -15.65 -16.06 35.29
N GLY A 699 -15.54 -14.74 35.40
CA GLY A 699 -15.24 -14.04 36.65
C GLY A 699 -14.11 -13.03 36.47
N GLY A 700 -13.61 -12.48 37.58
CA GLY A 700 -12.62 -11.41 37.59
C GLY A 700 -12.95 -10.30 38.58
N ALA A 701 -12.18 -9.21 38.54
CA ALA A 701 -12.39 -8.05 39.38
C ALA A 701 -13.65 -7.25 38.97
N ALA A 702 -14.25 -6.54 39.93
CA ALA A 702 -15.41 -5.70 39.65
C ALA A 702 -14.97 -4.40 38.95
N GLY A 703 -15.49 -4.19 37.74
CA GLY A 703 -15.03 -3.16 36.81
C GLY A 703 -14.02 -3.64 35.75
N THR A 704 -13.68 -4.94 35.70
CA THR A 704 -13.02 -5.51 34.50
C THR A 704 -13.92 -5.27 33.28
N GLU A 705 -13.35 -4.82 32.17
CA GLU A 705 -14.08 -4.50 30.94
C GLU A 705 -14.05 -5.69 29.97
N LEU A 706 -15.08 -5.81 29.13
CA LEU A 706 -15.13 -6.76 28.01
C LEU A 706 -14.72 -6.07 26.69
N LEU A 707 -15.01 -4.78 26.57
CA LEU A 707 -14.60 -3.93 25.46
C LEU A 707 -14.34 -2.51 25.98
N HIS A 708 -13.35 -1.85 25.39
CA HIS A 708 -12.93 -0.50 25.68
C HIS A 708 -12.50 0.17 24.38
N PHE A 709 -13.21 1.23 23.99
CA PHE A 709 -13.04 1.96 22.76
C PHE A 709 -12.75 3.44 23.09
N GLY A 710 -11.65 4.01 22.58
CA GLY A 710 -11.11 5.30 23.01
C GLY A 710 -9.95 5.15 24.02
N ASP A 711 -9.72 6.18 24.84
CA ASP A 711 -8.60 6.27 25.79
C ASP A 711 -9.02 6.43 27.25
N SER A 712 -8.06 6.70 28.15
CA SER A 712 -8.33 6.89 29.59
C SER A 712 -9.16 8.12 29.97
N ARG A 713 -9.46 9.02 29.00
CA ARG A 713 -10.19 10.29 29.16
C ARG A 713 -11.53 10.25 28.42
N ALA A 714 -11.55 9.83 27.16
CA ALA A 714 -12.72 9.75 26.30
C ALA A 714 -12.90 8.31 25.82
N TYR A 715 -13.97 7.63 26.27
CA TYR A 715 -14.19 6.22 25.95
C TYR A 715 -15.65 5.77 25.95
N LEU A 716 -15.90 4.71 25.18
CA LEU A 716 -17.03 3.81 25.30
C LEU A 716 -16.51 2.49 25.89
N SER A 717 -17.00 2.08 27.06
CA SER A 717 -16.64 0.77 27.62
C SER A 717 -17.83 0.03 28.20
N PHE A 718 -17.75 -1.30 28.18
CA PHE A 718 -18.76 -2.17 28.77
C PHE A 718 -18.12 -3.20 29.71
N THR A 719 -18.59 -3.22 30.96
CA THR A 719 -18.17 -4.18 31.99
C THR A 719 -19.25 -5.25 32.25
N PRO A 720 -18.87 -6.54 32.34
CA PRO A 720 -19.75 -7.62 32.80
C PRO A 720 -20.32 -7.40 34.22
N SER A 721 -19.61 -6.64 35.06
CA SER A 721 -20.00 -6.32 36.43
C SER A 721 -19.21 -5.13 36.96
N ASN A 722 -19.87 -3.99 37.11
CA ASN A 722 -19.39 -2.83 37.87
C ASN A 722 -19.20 -3.18 39.37
N ARG A 723 -18.75 -2.19 40.16
CA ARG A 723 -18.49 -2.33 41.61
C ARG A 723 -19.73 -2.54 42.47
N GLU A 724 -20.93 -2.36 41.93
CA GLU A 724 -22.21 -2.60 42.60
C GLU A 724 -22.81 -3.98 42.24
N GLY A 725 -22.17 -4.72 41.34
CA GLY A 725 -22.62 -6.04 40.89
C GLY A 725 -23.59 -6.00 39.71
N ALA A 726 -23.52 -4.98 38.86
CA ALA A 726 -24.38 -4.81 37.69
C ALA A 726 -23.57 -4.65 36.39
N ALA A 727 -24.04 -5.24 35.29
CA ALA A 727 -23.46 -5.00 33.97
C ALA A 727 -23.71 -3.55 33.55
N GLU A 728 -22.70 -2.87 33.00
CA GLU A 728 -22.75 -1.42 32.79
C GLU A 728 -22.02 -1.02 31.50
N LEU A 729 -22.69 -0.18 30.70
CA LEU A 729 -22.11 0.57 29.59
C LEU A 729 -21.84 2.01 30.05
N ILE A 730 -20.65 2.52 29.75
CA ILE A 730 -20.21 3.90 30.01
C ILE A 730 -19.86 4.57 28.68
N LEU A 731 -20.22 5.85 28.55
CA LEU A 731 -19.90 6.74 27.43
C LEU A 731 -19.31 8.04 27.99
N THR A 732 -18.17 8.50 27.50
CA THR A 732 -17.60 9.79 27.91
C THR A 732 -16.68 10.40 26.86
N ASP A 733 -16.73 11.73 26.71
CA ASP A 733 -15.77 12.56 25.94
C ASP A 733 -14.71 13.21 26.87
N GLY A 734 -14.72 12.86 28.16
CA GLY A 734 -13.92 13.49 29.22
C GLY A 734 -14.56 14.73 29.88
N THR A 735 -15.71 15.20 29.38
CA THR A 735 -16.46 16.37 29.89
C THR A 735 -17.87 15.99 30.35
N VAL A 736 -18.56 15.20 29.54
CA VAL A 736 -19.86 14.55 29.77
C VAL A 736 -19.60 13.06 30.02
N THR A 737 -20.38 12.45 30.90
CA THR A 737 -20.36 10.99 31.13
C THR A 737 -21.79 10.48 31.25
N GLU A 738 -22.15 9.53 30.39
CA GLU A 738 -23.47 8.89 30.35
C GLU A 738 -23.34 7.40 30.65
N LYS A 739 -24.38 6.79 31.24
CA LYS A 739 -24.33 5.40 31.74
C LYS A 739 -25.62 4.64 31.56
N LEU A 740 -25.51 3.37 31.15
CA LEU A 740 -26.60 2.40 31.10
C LEU A 740 -26.23 1.20 31.98
N THR A 741 -26.76 1.18 33.21
CA THR A 741 -26.53 0.13 34.21
C THR A 741 -27.72 -0.83 34.27
N ALA A 742 -27.46 -2.13 34.13
CA ALA A 742 -28.46 -3.20 34.24
C ALA A 742 -28.86 -3.47 35.70
N SER A 743 -29.88 -4.31 35.93
CA SER A 743 -30.29 -4.73 37.28
C SER A 743 -29.48 -5.90 37.87
N ALA A 744 -28.51 -6.43 37.12
CA ALA A 744 -27.75 -7.65 37.44
C ALA A 744 -26.44 -7.68 36.61
N PRO A 745 -25.43 -8.50 36.97
CA PRO A 745 -24.23 -8.70 36.17
C PRO A 745 -24.47 -9.76 35.09
N LEU A 746 -23.49 -9.99 34.21
CA LEU A 746 -23.51 -11.15 33.32
C LEU A 746 -23.45 -12.47 34.10
N SER A 747 -24.06 -13.52 33.57
CA SER A 747 -24.00 -14.86 34.15
C SER A 747 -22.58 -15.43 34.03
N LYS A 748 -21.88 -15.57 35.16
CA LYS A 748 -20.55 -16.21 35.22
C LYS A 748 -20.63 -17.68 34.81
N GLY A 749 -19.67 -18.14 34.03
CA GLY A 749 -19.57 -19.53 33.54
C GLY A 749 -20.59 -19.89 32.45
N GLU A 750 -21.32 -18.89 31.93
CA GLU A 750 -22.35 -19.06 30.90
C GLU A 750 -22.09 -18.11 29.73
N TRP A 751 -22.57 -18.47 28.54
CA TRP A 751 -22.56 -17.57 27.38
C TRP A 751 -23.65 -16.53 27.51
N ASN A 752 -23.26 -15.26 27.43
CA ASN A 752 -24.16 -14.11 27.44
C ASN A 752 -24.10 -13.47 26.06
N ARG A 753 -25.24 -13.41 25.34
CA ARG A 753 -25.36 -12.56 24.14
C ARG A 753 -25.54 -11.13 24.61
N VAL A 754 -24.67 -10.22 24.18
CA VAL A 754 -24.70 -8.80 24.54
C VAL A 754 -24.81 -7.99 23.26
N THR A 755 -25.83 -7.14 23.18
CA THR A 755 -25.98 -6.16 22.11
C THR A 755 -26.00 -4.76 22.72
N ILE A 756 -25.00 -3.95 22.37
CA ILE A 756 -24.99 -2.51 22.59
C ILE A 756 -25.56 -1.88 21.32
N ARG A 757 -26.55 -1.01 21.46
CA ARG A 757 -27.16 -0.29 20.34
C ARG A 757 -27.25 1.18 20.68
N MET A 758 -26.78 2.05 19.79
CA MET A 758 -26.88 3.49 19.90
C MET A 758 -27.32 4.02 18.53
N ILE A 759 -28.62 4.30 18.39
CA ILE A 759 -29.27 4.63 17.11
C ILE A 759 -30.24 5.81 17.33
N ASP A 760 -30.24 6.81 16.44
CA ASP A 760 -31.11 8.00 16.52
C ASP A 760 -31.05 8.66 17.93
N GLY A 761 -29.85 8.81 18.51
CA GLY A 761 -29.63 9.37 19.85
C GLY A 761 -30.19 8.53 21.01
N LYS A 762 -30.44 7.23 20.82
CA LYS A 762 -30.97 6.32 21.85
C LYS A 762 -30.01 5.16 22.07
N ALA A 763 -29.48 5.06 23.28
CA ALA A 763 -28.70 3.92 23.71
C ALA A 763 -29.61 2.84 24.32
N ALA A 764 -29.28 1.58 24.06
CA ALA A 764 -29.87 0.41 24.68
C ALA A 764 -28.80 -0.66 24.92
N LEU A 765 -28.83 -1.25 26.11
CA LEU A 765 -28.07 -2.44 26.48
C LEU A 765 -29.05 -3.62 26.51
N ILE A 766 -28.79 -4.59 25.65
CA ILE A 766 -29.61 -5.80 25.48
C ILE A 766 -28.74 -6.99 25.89
N ILE A 767 -29.28 -7.86 26.76
CA ILE A 767 -28.58 -9.05 27.24
C ILE A 767 -29.51 -10.25 27.06
N ASN A 768 -29.04 -11.26 26.34
CA ASN A 768 -29.78 -12.48 25.99
C ASN A 768 -31.13 -12.24 25.29
N SER A 769 -31.24 -11.15 24.52
CA SER A 769 -32.44 -10.58 23.88
C SER A 769 -33.43 -9.83 24.79
N ASP A 770 -33.17 -9.70 26.09
CA ASP A 770 -33.91 -8.78 26.98
C ASP A 770 -33.23 -7.40 27.00
N THR A 771 -33.99 -6.31 26.83
CA THR A 771 -33.45 -4.94 27.01
C THR A 771 -33.35 -4.64 28.51
N VAL A 772 -32.14 -4.66 29.05
CA VAL A 772 -31.89 -4.52 30.50
C VAL A 772 -31.72 -3.07 30.95
N ALA A 773 -31.29 -2.18 30.04
CA ALA A 773 -31.19 -0.74 30.26
C ALA A 773 -31.34 0.01 28.93
N SER A 774 -31.90 1.22 28.96
CA SER A 774 -31.95 2.13 27.81
C SER A 774 -32.09 3.58 28.25
N SER A 775 -31.59 4.50 27.43
CA SER A 775 -31.70 5.95 27.63
C SER A 775 -31.67 6.69 26.29
N THR A 776 -32.15 7.93 26.27
CA THR A 776 -31.63 8.92 25.32
C THR A 776 -30.21 9.27 25.75
N VAL A 777 -29.30 9.41 24.78
CA VAL A 777 -27.92 9.85 25.01
C VAL A 777 -27.60 11.05 24.13
N THR A 778 -26.59 11.82 24.54
CA THR A 778 -26.05 12.97 23.81
C THR A 778 -24.74 12.69 23.10
N LEU A 779 -23.91 11.77 23.61
CA LEU A 779 -22.65 11.35 22.99
C LEU A 779 -22.86 10.24 21.95
N THR A 780 -22.18 10.35 20.81
CA THR A 780 -22.05 9.29 19.79
C THR A 780 -20.67 8.61 19.84
N PRO A 781 -20.47 7.46 19.16
CA PRO A 781 -19.13 6.88 18.96
C PRO A 781 -18.15 7.87 18.31
N LEU A 782 -18.61 8.62 17.29
CA LEU A 782 -17.80 9.65 16.64
C LEU A 782 -17.37 10.75 17.62
N ASP A 783 -18.26 11.25 18.47
CA ASP A 783 -17.91 12.24 19.50
C ASP A 783 -16.80 11.74 20.44
N ILE A 784 -16.84 10.44 20.78
CA ILE A 784 -15.89 9.79 21.69
C ILE A 784 -14.52 9.61 21.04
N MET A 785 -14.44 8.99 19.85
CA MET A 785 -13.15 8.79 19.15
C MET A 785 -12.49 10.13 18.82
N SER A 786 -13.26 11.05 18.25
CA SER A 786 -12.82 12.42 17.94
C SER A 786 -12.48 13.23 19.22
N ALA A 787 -12.89 12.78 20.41
CA ALA A 787 -12.43 13.35 21.69
C ALA A 787 -11.23 12.61 22.30
N SER A 788 -10.79 11.47 21.78
CA SER A 788 -9.65 10.69 22.28
C SER A 788 -8.29 11.35 21.97
N GLU A 789 -7.23 10.89 22.62
CA GLU A 789 -5.83 11.07 22.19
C GLU A 789 -5.22 9.75 21.66
N GLU A 790 -5.88 8.60 21.89
CA GLU A 790 -5.54 7.28 21.32
C GLU A 790 -6.81 6.54 20.86
N ASP A 791 -6.94 6.25 19.56
CA ASP A 791 -8.11 5.57 18.99
C ASP A 791 -8.08 4.04 19.18
N ASN A 792 -7.89 3.58 20.42
CA ASN A 792 -7.91 2.15 20.72
C ASN A 792 -9.31 1.56 20.50
N ALA A 793 -9.42 0.39 19.86
CA ALA A 793 -10.68 -0.30 19.61
C ALA A 793 -10.66 -1.76 20.13
N VAL A 794 -10.46 -1.94 21.44
CA VAL A 794 -10.10 -3.27 22.01
C VAL A 794 -11.26 -4.06 22.62
N ILE A 795 -11.20 -5.38 22.46
CA ILE A 795 -12.10 -6.37 23.09
C ILE A 795 -11.25 -7.40 23.83
N GLY A 796 -11.61 -7.71 25.07
CA GLY A 796 -11.04 -8.80 25.87
C GLY A 796 -9.84 -8.43 26.76
N LYS A 797 -9.29 -7.22 26.68
CA LYS A 797 -8.15 -6.80 27.52
C LYS A 797 -8.54 -6.84 29.01
N GLY A 798 -7.87 -7.66 29.81
CA GLY A 798 -8.18 -7.94 31.21
C GLY A 798 -9.38 -8.88 31.46
N PHE A 799 -10.08 -9.32 30.41
CA PHE A 799 -11.25 -10.20 30.52
C PHE A 799 -10.84 -11.67 30.62
N SER A 800 -11.32 -12.39 31.63
CA SER A 800 -11.12 -13.84 31.73
C SER A 800 -12.34 -14.56 31.15
N GLY A 801 -12.19 -15.20 29.98
CA GLY A 801 -13.32 -15.76 29.26
C GLY A 801 -13.07 -16.20 27.82
N ALA A 802 -14.10 -16.08 26.99
CA ALA A 802 -14.03 -16.17 25.52
C ALA A 802 -15.14 -15.35 24.86
N VAL A 803 -14.97 -15.04 23.57
CA VAL A 803 -15.99 -14.46 22.69
C VAL A 803 -16.17 -15.35 21.45
N ASP A 804 -17.41 -15.64 21.05
CA ASP A 804 -17.80 -16.55 19.95
C ASP A 804 -18.08 -15.80 18.63
N TYR A 805 -18.48 -14.52 18.69
CA TYR A 805 -18.51 -13.63 17.54
C TYR A 805 -18.51 -12.15 17.96
N VAL A 806 -18.19 -11.26 17.03
CA VAL A 806 -18.40 -9.81 17.13
C VAL A 806 -18.97 -9.29 15.80
N GLN A 807 -20.13 -8.65 15.84
CA GLN A 807 -20.81 -8.07 14.69
C GLN A 807 -21.04 -6.57 14.91
N VAL A 808 -20.70 -5.75 13.92
CA VAL A 808 -20.87 -4.30 13.91
C VAL A 808 -21.78 -3.88 12.75
N SER A 809 -22.76 -3.03 13.03
CA SER A 809 -23.72 -2.50 12.05
C SER A 809 -24.00 -1.02 12.30
N TYR A 810 -24.11 -0.22 11.24
CA TYR A 810 -24.42 1.22 11.30
C TYR A 810 -25.92 1.52 11.35
N LYS A 811 -26.74 0.54 11.76
CA LYS A 811 -28.18 0.69 12.00
C LYS A 811 -28.70 -0.42 12.93
N GLU A 812 -29.96 -0.31 13.36
CA GLU A 812 -30.64 -1.44 14.03
C GLU A 812 -30.74 -2.66 13.09
N THR A 813 -30.19 -3.79 13.56
CA THR A 813 -30.25 -5.10 12.91
C THR A 813 -30.63 -6.19 13.91
N ALA A 814 -31.14 -7.32 13.40
CA ALA A 814 -31.51 -8.46 14.24
C ALA A 814 -30.28 -9.16 14.82
N GLU A 815 -30.34 -9.53 16.10
CA GLU A 815 -29.27 -10.31 16.76
C GLU A 815 -29.10 -11.70 16.10
N PRO A 816 -27.87 -12.24 16.02
CA PRO A 816 -27.65 -13.62 15.59
C PRO A 816 -28.39 -14.65 16.45
N ASP A 817 -29.16 -15.54 15.79
CA ASP A 817 -29.90 -16.64 16.43
C ASP A 817 -28.99 -17.84 16.78
N ILE A 818 -27.89 -17.56 17.47
CA ILE A 818 -26.94 -18.56 17.97
C ILE A 818 -27.38 -19.01 19.38
N LYS A 819 -27.33 -20.32 19.62
CA LYS A 819 -27.83 -20.95 20.85
C LYS A 819 -26.74 -21.75 21.54
N TYR A 820 -26.42 -21.34 22.76
CA TYR A 820 -25.35 -21.92 23.56
C TYR A 820 -25.87 -22.97 24.55
N SER A 821 -24.98 -23.89 24.93
CA SER A 821 -25.23 -24.93 25.92
C SER A 821 -23.94 -25.34 26.63
N GLY A 822 -24.09 -26.04 27.76
CA GLY A 822 -23.00 -26.26 28.71
C GLY A 822 -22.73 -25.02 29.59
N LYS A 823 -21.88 -25.21 30.60
CA LYS A 823 -21.38 -24.17 31.53
C LYS A 823 -19.95 -24.50 31.91
N GLU A 824 -19.16 -23.50 32.30
CA GLU A 824 -17.82 -23.70 32.88
C GLU A 824 -17.81 -23.45 34.39
N GLU A 825 -16.81 -24.00 35.07
CA GLU A 825 -16.46 -23.57 36.43
C GLU A 825 -15.94 -22.12 36.40
N VAL A 826 -16.46 -21.31 37.31
CA VAL A 826 -16.16 -19.88 37.44
C VAL A 826 -14.81 -19.67 38.12
N THR A 827 -14.02 -18.71 37.62
CA THR A 827 -12.79 -18.25 38.28
C THR A 827 -13.14 -17.14 39.27
N ASP A 828 -13.65 -17.57 40.43
CA ASP A 828 -13.88 -16.72 41.62
C ASP A 828 -12.67 -16.68 42.58
N THR A 829 -11.53 -17.24 42.16
CA THR A 829 -10.21 -16.89 42.71
C THR A 829 -9.85 -15.45 42.36
N GLY A 830 -9.12 -14.75 43.23
CA GLY A 830 -8.71 -13.36 42.99
C GLY A 830 -7.86 -13.16 41.73
N LEU A 831 -7.65 -11.90 41.37
CA LEU A 831 -6.75 -11.47 40.30
C LEU A 831 -5.38 -12.15 40.49
N ARG A 832 -4.84 -12.83 39.47
CA ARG A 832 -3.60 -13.61 39.65
C ARG A 832 -2.45 -12.67 40.04
N GLY A 833 -1.81 -12.97 41.17
CA GLY A 833 -0.82 -12.15 41.84
C GLY A 833 -1.33 -11.30 43.02
N ASP A 834 -2.64 -10.99 43.09
CA ASP A 834 -3.27 -10.16 44.15
C ASP A 834 -3.44 -10.95 45.47
N VAL A 835 -2.30 -11.20 46.15
CA VAL A 835 -2.26 -11.93 47.43
C VAL A 835 -2.82 -11.11 48.60
N ASP A 836 -2.90 -9.80 48.43
CA ASP A 836 -3.50 -8.84 49.34
C ASP A 836 -5.02 -8.61 49.07
N ALA A 837 -5.59 -9.24 48.05
CA ALA A 837 -7.00 -9.17 47.67
C ALA A 837 -7.58 -7.73 47.66
N ASN A 838 -6.83 -6.74 47.15
CA ASN A 838 -7.33 -5.37 46.96
C ASN A 838 -8.00 -5.12 45.59
N GLY A 839 -7.96 -6.11 44.70
CA GLY A 839 -8.48 -6.01 43.33
C GLY A 839 -7.44 -5.49 42.33
N ARG A 840 -6.15 -5.47 42.69
CA ARG A 840 -5.03 -5.02 41.87
C ARG A 840 -3.82 -5.88 42.18
N PHE A 841 -2.98 -6.12 41.18
CA PHE A 841 -1.71 -6.81 41.36
C PHE A 841 -0.58 -5.79 41.21
N GLU A 842 0.12 -5.50 42.31
CA GLU A 842 1.11 -4.41 42.34
C GLU A 842 2.38 -4.80 43.11
N ALA A 843 3.37 -3.89 43.19
CA ALA A 843 4.61 -4.14 43.92
C ALA A 843 4.40 -4.44 45.43
N ALA A 844 3.23 -4.07 45.99
CA ALA A 844 2.83 -4.42 47.34
C ALA A 844 2.64 -5.94 47.51
N ASP A 845 2.00 -6.62 46.55
CA ASP A 845 1.78 -8.06 46.55
C ASP A 845 3.08 -8.85 46.49
N LEU A 846 3.98 -8.45 45.59
CA LEU A 846 5.31 -9.06 45.47
C LEU A 846 6.08 -8.94 46.78
N VAL A 847 5.99 -7.80 47.46
CA VAL A 847 6.59 -7.58 48.78
C VAL A 847 5.87 -8.40 49.85
N LEU A 848 4.54 -8.54 49.81
CA LEU A 848 3.77 -9.31 50.80
C LEU A 848 4.06 -10.82 50.69
N MET A 849 4.05 -11.37 49.47
CA MET A 849 4.49 -12.73 49.16
C MET A 849 5.94 -12.96 49.59
N GLN A 850 6.87 -12.05 49.25
CA GLN A 850 8.26 -12.17 49.69
C GLN A 850 8.40 -12.21 51.21
N ARG A 851 7.65 -11.36 51.93
CA ARG A 851 7.65 -11.34 53.41
C ARG A 851 7.04 -12.60 54.02
N TRP A 852 6.02 -13.16 53.39
CA TRP A 852 5.37 -14.39 53.81
C TRP A 852 6.28 -15.62 53.62
N LEU A 853 6.93 -15.74 52.44
CA LEU A 853 7.95 -16.76 52.16
C LEU A 853 9.17 -16.66 53.10
N LEU A 854 9.52 -15.45 53.54
CA LEU A 854 10.55 -15.20 54.56
C LEU A 854 10.07 -15.43 56.01
N GLY A 855 8.81 -15.85 56.22
CA GLY A 855 8.25 -16.14 57.54
C GLY A 855 8.14 -14.93 58.47
N MET A 856 8.01 -13.71 57.93
CA MET A 856 8.03 -12.49 58.73
C MET A 856 6.79 -12.38 59.64
N PRO A 857 6.95 -12.20 60.98
CA PRO A 857 5.83 -12.16 61.91
C PRO A 857 4.76 -11.12 61.55
N GLY A 858 3.49 -11.53 61.61
CA GLY A 858 2.34 -10.67 61.27
C GLY A 858 2.12 -10.46 59.77
N THR A 859 2.69 -11.30 58.91
CA THR A 859 2.41 -11.31 57.47
C THR A 859 1.41 -12.42 57.14
N GLU A 860 0.32 -12.07 56.45
CA GLU A 860 -0.79 -12.95 56.07
C GLU A 860 -1.18 -12.63 54.62
N LEU A 861 -1.47 -13.66 53.82
CA LEU A 861 -1.99 -13.53 52.45
C LEU A 861 -3.50 -13.76 52.50
N LYS A 862 -4.29 -12.81 52.01
CA LYS A 862 -5.76 -12.87 52.08
C LYS A 862 -6.33 -13.79 51.00
N ASP A 863 -5.79 -13.73 49.78
CA ASP A 863 -5.95 -14.79 48.79
C ASP A 863 -4.58 -15.40 48.45
N TRP A 864 -4.19 -16.41 49.23
CA TRP A 864 -2.96 -17.14 48.95
C TRP A 864 -2.99 -17.85 47.59
N LYS A 865 -4.16 -18.19 47.03
CA LYS A 865 -4.29 -18.87 45.73
C LYS A 865 -4.04 -17.93 44.56
N ALA A 866 -4.31 -16.63 44.72
CA ALA A 866 -3.89 -15.63 43.74
C ALA A 866 -2.37 -15.66 43.55
N GLY A 867 -1.61 -15.98 44.59
CA GLY A 867 -0.15 -16.15 44.54
C GLY A 867 0.35 -17.43 43.88
N ASP A 868 -0.51 -18.44 43.66
CA ASP A 868 -0.16 -19.71 43.00
C ASP A 868 -0.13 -19.49 41.48
N LEU A 869 1.00 -18.95 41.01
CA LEU A 869 1.23 -18.63 39.61
C LEU A 869 1.71 -19.86 38.83
N TYR A 870 2.41 -20.77 39.50
CA TYR A 870 2.87 -22.04 38.94
C TYR A 870 1.76 -23.11 38.84
N ALA A 871 0.64 -22.92 39.56
CA ALA A 871 -0.56 -23.75 39.59
C ALA A 871 -0.32 -25.20 40.09
N ASP A 872 0.58 -25.37 41.06
CA ASP A 872 0.91 -26.69 41.65
C ASP A 872 0.29 -26.92 43.05
N GLY A 873 -0.40 -25.91 43.62
CA GLY A 873 -1.02 -25.95 44.93
C GLY A 873 -0.08 -25.58 46.09
N GLN A 874 1.13 -25.09 45.80
CA GLN A 874 2.10 -24.59 46.77
C GLN A 874 2.36 -23.09 46.52
N LEU A 875 3.20 -22.48 47.38
CA LEU A 875 3.68 -21.11 47.22
C LEU A 875 5.18 -21.10 47.51
N ASP A 876 6.02 -20.87 46.50
CA ASP A 876 7.45 -20.85 46.69
C ASP A 876 8.21 -19.75 45.90
N THR A 877 9.49 -19.96 45.64
CA THR A 877 10.34 -18.99 44.93
C THR A 877 10.07 -18.94 43.43
N PHE A 878 9.49 -19.98 42.82
CA PHE A 878 9.06 -19.96 41.42
C PHE A 878 7.89 -19.00 41.21
N ASP A 879 6.88 -19.03 42.09
CA ASP A 879 5.78 -18.05 42.08
C ASP A 879 6.29 -16.62 42.28
N LEU A 880 7.17 -16.41 43.26
CA LEU A 880 7.77 -15.09 43.49
C LEU A 880 8.57 -14.60 42.28
N CYS A 881 9.23 -15.50 41.53
CA CYS A 881 9.88 -15.18 40.27
C CYS A 881 8.87 -14.83 39.17
N LEU A 882 7.72 -15.50 39.10
CA LEU A 882 6.64 -15.19 38.16
C LEU A 882 5.97 -13.85 38.49
N MET A 883 5.64 -13.58 39.76
CA MET A 883 5.16 -12.26 40.20
C MET A 883 6.15 -11.15 39.82
N ARG A 884 7.45 -11.38 40.08
CA ARG A 884 8.49 -10.41 39.74
C ARG A 884 8.64 -10.22 38.23
N LYS A 885 8.42 -11.27 37.42
CA LYS A 885 8.39 -11.12 35.96
C LYS A 885 7.22 -10.23 35.55
N LEU A 886 6.01 -10.55 36.00
CA LEU A 886 4.76 -9.86 35.64
C LEU A 886 4.65 -8.40 36.15
N ILE A 887 5.52 -7.96 37.06
CA ILE A 887 5.63 -6.56 37.53
C ILE A 887 6.73 -5.76 36.80
N ILE A 888 7.54 -6.43 35.96
CA ILE A 888 8.71 -5.84 35.28
C ILE A 888 8.64 -6.02 33.75
N SER A 889 7.79 -6.92 33.26
CA SER A 889 7.35 -7.01 31.86
C SER A 889 6.24 -6.01 31.57
#